data_AF-A0A6N8TCT0-F1
#
_entry.id   AF-A0A6N8TCT0-F1
#
_cell.length_a   1.000
_cell.length_b   1.000
_cell.length_c   1.000
_cell.angle_alpha   90.00
_cell.angle_beta   90.00
_cell.angle_gamma   90.00
#
_symmetry.space_group_name_H-M   'P 1'
#
loop_
_entity.id
_entity.type
_entity.pdbx_description
1 polymer ?
#
loop_
_entity_poly.entity_id
_entity_poly.type
_entity_poly.pdbx_seq_one_letter_code
_entity_poly.pdbx_strand_id
1 'polypeptide(L)'
;MRELVVQTSGGIFQRESRIAGAWRRVIPAIRCSGACSPLKFKIESGRMSILHPGLRALSATALAGATWLGFVSSVHGQTWEGDLSGNWFDSGNWSTNSLPSAGFTAIIGNVGTSNAPVIEAAGASAGLLYIGGVPASGVPGASLHITDGGTLTSITAIIANSSNAQELWSDSEYGAVTVSGAGSQWTSNSIDVGFYGQGTLTVKEGGRVTSQTGMIGAISSGSGTVDVIGSGSLWQTTGQMVIGNEGDGTLNVSQGASVTNHAAALGYYAAGHGVANISGSGSQWKVTGANIVVGNLGTGELHISDGANVDTAYRTWIGSGANSSGMLTVAGAGSTLKSAIDVRIGVSSIGTTVVSGGGNVEAGAVYLGFNATGSGSLDVTGSNSRVTSAYGMIIGYFGDGLVTVGDGGTLALGPTIQIANKSGSSGTLNIGAAEGQAAAAAGGVQAGTLVFGAGAGELVFNHTDTGYNFAPKISGNGSIRQISGVTRLLGDSSGFTGTSTILGGAFVVNGKLGGSSTIGSGAFLGGVGTLGSAGSTLTVAGGGVHAPGNSIGVQTIAGNYINNGTLRIEATPFATDRVVVAGSVDISSAALDLAVSPGGGPGSNIFSTPFTIIEKTSAGAVSGPFLSVTQNLLFLEPLLDYAGGDGNDVTLRLQRNGLAFSGVGLTRNQVSTAAAVDMLDSASAAWQGVALAGGASAARAGFDVLSGEIHASAKTALIEDSRFLRNAMNDRLYGVFSDADVEHATIWSHGFGAWGHTSDDGNAARLTRSTGGLLMGGDMAALADWRFGAVAGYSHTRFDVAARGSSGASDNYHIGVYGGTMHDGFAFRTGAAYTWHEMQIEREVAIPGLNESLEAGYDAGTAQIFGEFGYGIEMDAGRFEPFGNLAHVAVNAHDFHEGGGSAALSGAGDTSHVTFSTLGLRVATTLELEGVAATVKGMAGWRHAFGGALPTSTHAFQGGGDFTVAGVPVARDAAIVEAGFDIALAPEAMLGLSYAAQFASDAIDQSLKARLDVRF
;
A
#
# COMPACT_ATOMS: atom_id res chain seq x y z
N MET A 1 13.49 35.02 -22.22
CA MET A 1 13.18 36.32 -21.61
C MET A 1 11.68 36.54 -21.68
N ARG A 2 11.03 36.75 -20.51
CA ARG A 2 9.69 37.36 -20.25
C ARG A 2 8.49 36.80 -21.03
N GLU A 3 7.61 36.03 -20.38
CA GLU A 3 6.40 36.53 -19.68
C GLU A 3 5.60 37.57 -20.46
N LEU A 4 4.37 37.21 -20.88
CA LEU A 4 3.17 37.99 -20.50
C LEU A 4 1.87 37.18 -20.66
N VAL A 5 1.18 37.07 -19.53
CA VAL A 5 -0.24 36.73 -19.32
C VAL A 5 -1.10 37.98 -19.53
N VAL A 6 -2.38 37.83 -19.93
CA VAL A 6 -3.53 38.79 -19.78
C VAL A 6 -4.71 38.14 -20.54
N GLN A 7 -5.99 38.08 -20.13
CA GLN A 7 -6.81 38.69 -19.07
C GLN A 7 -8.13 37.88 -19.01
N THR A 8 -8.58 37.38 -17.86
CA THR A 8 -9.55 37.97 -16.89
C THR A 8 -10.98 38.25 -17.37
N SER A 9 -11.94 37.76 -16.58
CA SER A 9 -13.04 38.54 -15.96
C SER A 9 -13.73 37.63 -14.93
N GLY A 10 -13.97 37.95 -13.67
CA GLY A 10 -13.77 39.10 -12.76
C GLY A 10 -14.34 38.65 -11.39
N GLY A 11 -13.66 38.81 -10.26
CA GLY A 11 -13.69 40.01 -9.38
C GLY A 11 -14.88 39.91 -8.40
N ILE A 12 -14.78 40.05 -7.06
CA ILE A 12 -14.16 41.09 -6.20
C ILE A 12 -14.28 40.55 -4.73
N PHE A 13 -13.21 40.38 -3.93
CA PHE A 13 -12.60 41.30 -2.93
C PHE A 13 -13.57 41.87 -1.86
N GLN A 14 -13.39 41.68 -0.54
CA GLN A 14 -12.41 42.35 0.33
C GLN A 14 -12.43 41.77 1.77
N ARG A 15 -11.33 42.01 2.50
CA ARG A 15 -11.04 41.64 3.90
C ARG A 15 -11.85 42.47 4.92
N GLU A 16 -12.03 41.95 6.15
CA GLU A 16 -11.52 42.57 7.39
C GLU A 16 -11.69 41.72 8.69
N SER A 17 -10.78 42.04 9.63
CA SER A 17 -10.51 41.69 11.04
C SER A 17 -11.49 40.93 11.98
N ARG A 18 -10.92 39.91 12.64
CA ARG A 18 -10.73 39.64 14.10
C ARG A 18 -11.81 39.99 15.16
N ILE A 19 -12.06 38.97 16.01
CA ILE A 19 -12.44 38.92 17.46
C ILE A 19 -13.95 38.91 17.81
N ALA A 20 -14.46 37.75 18.28
CA ALA A 20 -15.07 37.54 19.61
C ALA A 20 -15.90 36.24 19.69
N GLY A 21 -15.60 35.39 20.68
CA GLY A 21 -16.58 34.82 21.63
C GLY A 21 -17.66 33.80 21.21
N ALA A 22 -17.45 32.57 21.70
CA ALA A 22 -18.45 31.73 22.41
C ALA A 22 -19.61 31.02 21.64
N TRP A 23 -19.38 29.73 21.37
CA TRP A 23 -20.21 28.56 21.69
C TRP A 23 -21.70 28.74 22.08
N ARG A 24 -22.61 28.17 21.25
CA ARG A 24 -23.58 27.14 21.68
C ARG A 24 -24.24 26.44 20.49
N ARG A 25 -24.29 25.10 20.58
CA ARG A 25 -24.83 24.12 19.62
C ARG A 25 -26.37 24.14 19.59
N VAL A 26 -26.93 23.98 18.40
CA VAL A 26 -28.32 23.56 18.14
C VAL A 26 -28.28 22.24 17.35
N ILE A 27 -29.01 21.25 17.85
CA ILE A 27 -29.25 19.92 17.26
C ILE A 27 -30.37 20.04 16.21
N PRO A 28 -30.32 19.32 15.08
CA PRO A 28 -31.36 19.39 14.06
C PRO A 28 -32.55 18.47 14.37
N ALA A 29 -33.73 18.94 13.98
CA ALA A 29 -35.00 18.24 14.05
C ALA A 29 -35.17 17.22 12.92
N ILE A 30 -35.70 16.04 13.23
CA ILE A 30 -36.33 15.14 12.25
C ILE A 30 -37.67 14.65 12.81
N ARG A 31 -38.70 14.80 11.98
CA ARG A 31 -40.10 14.41 12.18
C ARG A 31 -40.28 12.89 12.02
N CYS A 32 -41.11 12.28 12.86
CA CYS A 32 -41.77 11.00 12.57
C CYS A 32 -43.28 11.14 12.75
N SER A 33 -44.03 10.62 11.77
CA SER A 33 -45.49 10.64 11.70
C SER A 33 -46.06 9.21 11.73
N GLY A 34 -46.88 8.91 12.74
CA GLY A 34 -47.99 7.92 12.76
C GLY A 34 -47.63 6.43 12.68
N ALA A 35 -48.34 5.47 13.31
CA ALA A 35 -49.53 5.50 14.15
C ALA A 35 -49.75 4.12 14.83
N CYS A 36 -50.60 4.12 15.88
CA CYS A 36 -51.42 3.02 16.42
C CYS A 36 -50.81 1.89 17.29
N SER A 37 -50.93 2.02 18.63
CA SER A 37 -52.02 1.41 19.45
C SER A 37 -51.62 1.31 20.93
N PRO A 38 -52.51 1.60 21.92
CA PRO A 38 -52.18 1.56 23.33
C PRO A 38 -52.64 0.26 24.01
N LEU A 39 -51.77 -0.39 24.78
CA LEU A 39 -52.16 -1.42 25.74
C LEU A 39 -51.79 -0.99 27.16
N LYS A 40 -52.85 -0.86 27.96
CA LYS A 40 -52.89 -0.41 29.36
C LYS A 40 -52.16 -1.40 30.27
N PHE A 41 -51.30 -0.91 31.16
CA PHE A 41 -50.89 -1.66 32.35
C PHE A 41 -51.87 -1.38 33.50
N LYS A 42 -52.48 -2.45 33.99
CA LYS A 42 -53.36 -2.50 35.17
C LYS A 42 -52.50 -2.96 36.35
N ILE A 43 -52.46 -2.18 37.42
CA ILE A 43 -51.88 -2.59 38.70
C ILE A 43 -52.97 -3.32 39.48
N GLU A 44 -52.77 -4.60 39.76
CA GLU A 44 -53.59 -5.36 40.71
C GLU A 44 -52.70 -6.02 41.77
N SER A 45 -53.17 -5.86 43.00
CA SER A 45 -52.65 -6.42 44.24
C SER A 45 -53.04 -7.90 44.39
N GLY A 46 -52.16 -8.70 45.01
CA GLY A 46 -52.50 -10.07 45.39
C GLY A 46 -51.42 -10.75 46.25
N ARG A 47 -51.77 -11.05 47.50
CA ARG A 47 -51.03 -11.95 48.41
C ARG A 47 -51.27 -13.42 48.03
N MET A 48 -50.28 -14.28 48.26
CA MET A 48 -50.28 -15.44 49.19
C MET A 48 -49.64 -16.76 48.66
N SER A 49 -48.60 -17.19 49.38
CA SER A 49 -48.23 -18.55 49.86
C SER A 49 -47.75 -19.70 48.93
N ILE A 50 -46.47 -20.06 49.17
CA ILE A 50 -45.88 -21.38 49.57
C ILE A 50 -46.21 -22.64 48.76
N LEU A 51 -45.18 -23.30 48.20
CA LEU A 51 -44.95 -24.76 48.35
C LEU A 51 -43.49 -25.17 48.00
N HIS A 52 -42.79 -25.70 49.00
CA HIS A 52 -41.62 -26.59 48.88
C HIS A 52 -42.08 -28.03 48.56
N PRO A 53 -41.24 -28.85 47.89
CA PRO A 53 -40.41 -29.83 48.61
C PRO A 53 -38.95 -29.82 48.07
N GLY A 54 -37.90 -29.89 48.88
CA GLY A 54 -37.49 -31.06 49.68
C GLY A 54 -36.36 -31.82 48.94
N LEU A 55 -35.10 -31.41 49.08
CA LEU A 55 -34.06 -31.96 49.98
C LEU A 55 -33.40 -33.29 49.54
N ARG A 56 -32.05 -33.26 49.39
CA ARG A 56 -30.97 -34.23 49.76
C ARG A 56 -29.85 -34.18 48.69
N ALA A 57 -28.55 -34.09 48.98
CA ALA A 57 -27.77 -34.24 50.23
C ALA A 57 -26.36 -33.61 50.13
N LEU A 58 -25.89 -33.03 51.25
CA LEU A 58 -24.54 -33.04 51.90
C LEU A 58 -23.25 -32.99 51.02
N SER A 59 -22.18 -32.22 51.33
CA SER A 59 -21.53 -31.95 52.64
C SER A 59 -20.39 -30.90 52.57
N ALA A 60 -20.15 -30.21 53.71
CA ALA A 60 -18.92 -29.55 54.23
C ALA A 60 -18.32 -28.38 53.40
N THR A 61 -18.04 -27.17 53.90
CA THR A 61 -17.68 -26.69 55.25
C THR A 61 -17.90 -25.17 55.23
N ALA A 62 -18.80 -24.62 56.05
CA ALA A 62 -18.93 -23.18 56.27
C ALA A 62 -19.59 -22.94 57.62
N LEU A 63 -18.77 -22.93 58.67
CA LEU A 63 -19.15 -22.45 59.99
C LEU A 63 -17.94 -21.74 60.61
N ALA A 64 -17.79 -20.46 60.29
CA ALA A 64 -16.99 -19.51 61.04
C ALA A 64 -17.46 -18.10 60.66
N GLY A 65 -18.43 -17.57 61.39
CA GLY A 65 -18.97 -16.23 61.11
C GLY A 65 -20.23 -15.88 61.89
N ALA A 66 -20.36 -16.35 63.14
CA ALA A 66 -21.30 -15.80 64.13
C ALA A 66 -21.10 -16.54 65.46
N THR A 67 -20.12 -16.11 66.25
CA THR A 67 -20.16 -16.33 67.70
C THR A 67 -20.12 -14.99 68.39
N TRP A 68 -21.20 -14.76 69.13
CA TRP A 68 -21.49 -13.71 70.06
C TRP A 68 -20.28 -13.03 70.71
N LEU A 69 -20.29 -11.70 70.63
CA LEU A 69 -19.63 -10.80 71.56
C LEU A 69 -20.06 -11.16 72.99
N GLY A 70 -19.18 -11.85 73.72
CA GLY A 70 -19.17 -11.73 75.16
C GLY A 70 -18.88 -10.28 75.50
N PHE A 71 -19.77 -9.65 76.28
CA PHE A 71 -19.54 -8.32 76.84
C PHE A 71 -18.18 -8.29 77.55
N VAL A 72 -17.23 -7.60 76.94
CA VAL A 72 -16.12 -6.99 77.68
C VAL A 72 -16.63 -5.59 78.03
N SER A 73 -16.70 -5.30 79.33
CA SER A 73 -16.89 -3.95 79.84
C SER A 73 -15.94 -2.97 79.14
N SER A 74 -16.43 -1.76 78.87
CA SER A 74 -15.72 -0.62 78.26
C SER A 74 -14.22 -0.56 78.57
N VAL A 75 -13.40 -1.06 77.63
CA VAL A 75 -11.98 -0.67 77.57
C VAL A 75 -11.98 0.76 77.03
N HIS A 76 -11.65 1.72 77.89
CA HIS A 76 -11.42 3.10 77.46
C HIS A 76 -10.30 3.07 76.41
N GLY A 77 -10.64 3.40 75.15
CA GLY A 77 -9.65 3.65 74.12
C GLY A 77 -8.80 4.87 74.49
N GLN A 78 -7.52 4.82 74.14
CA GLN A 78 -6.61 5.95 74.28
C GLN A 78 -6.76 6.82 73.04
N THR A 79 -7.27 8.03 73.22
CA THR A 79 -7.47 8.99 72.13
C THR A 79 -6.23 9.87 72.01
N TRP A 80 -5.79 10.11 70.78
CA TRP A 80 -4.74 11.08 70.48
C TRP A 80 -5.28 12.49 70.68
N GLU A 81 -4.63 13.27 71.53
CA GLU A 81 -4.95 14.67 71.83
C GLU A 81 -3.87 15.64 71.32
N GLY A 82 -2.65 15.20 70.96
CA GLY A 82 -1.66 16.02 70.22
C GLY A 82 -1.28 17.39 70.79
N ASP A 83 -1.61 17.68 72.06
CA ASP A 83 -1.47 19.00 72.69
C ASP A 83 -0.01 19.39 72.99
N LEU A 84 0.89 18.40 73.17
CA LEU A 84 2.30 18.66 73.50
C LEU A 84 3.19 18.70 72.27
N SER A 85 3.02 17.73 71.35
CA SER A 85 3.88 17.55 70.19
C SER A 85 3.22 16.60 69.17
N GLY A 86 3.86 16.39 68.02
CA GLY A 86 3.49 15.31 67.09
C GLY A 86 4.09 13.95 67.46
N ASN A 87 4.98 13.86 68.44
CA ASN A 87 5.71 12.64 68.73
C ASN A 87 4.80 11.58 69.39
N TRP A 88 4.61 10.43 68.74
CA TRP A 88 3.83 9.29 69.26
C TRP A 88 4.24 8.87 70.68
N PHE A 89 5.54 8.96 70.99
CA PHE A 89 6.15 8.47 72.23
C PHE A 89 6.04 9.44 73.41
N ASP A 90 5.47 10.63 73.21
CA ASP A 90 5.14 11.53 74.32
C ASP A 90 3.81 11.10 74.94
N SER A 91 3.86 10.41 76.08
CA SER A 91 2.65 9.84 76.72
C SER A 91 1.56 10.88 77.01
N GLY A 92 1.93 12.15 77.20
CA GLY A 92 0.98 13.25 77.43
C GLY A 92 0.16 13.66 76.21
N ASN A 93 0.49 13.17 75.00
CA ASN A 93 -0.36 13.32 73.82
C ASN A 93 -1.54 12.33 73.79
N TRP A 94 -1.67 11.44 74.78
CA TRP A 94 -2.74 10.44 74.86
C TRP A 94 -3.68 10.73 76.04
N SER A 95 -4.99 10.53 75.85
CA SER A 95 -6.03 10.82 76.86
C SER A 95 -5.86 10.09 78.21
N THR A 96 -5.07 9.02 78.25
CA THR A 96 -4.76 8.25 79.47
C THR A 96 -3.39 8.57 80.07
N ASN A 97 -2.65 9.51 79.47
CA ASN A 97 -1.26 9.86 79.79
C ASN A 97 -0.33 8.63 79.80
N SER A 98 -0.59 7.66 78.92
CA SER A 98 0.17 6.42 78.77
C SER A 98 0.23 6.01 77.31
N LEU A 99 1.33 5.37 76.90
CA LEU A 99 1.50 4.94 75.51
C LEU A 99 0.59 3.75 75.16
N PRO A 100 0.06 3.71 73.92
CA PRO A 100 -0.64 2.54 73.43
C PRO A 100 0.23 1.29 73.42
N SER A 101 -0.41 0.13 73.63
CA SER A 101 0.21 -1.18 73.55
C SER A 101 -0.73 -2.17 72.84
N ALA A 102 -0.24 -3.37 72.53
CA ALA A 102 -0.99 -4.43 71.86
C ALA A 102 -2.32 -4.83 72.54
N GLY A 103 -2.51 -4.49 73.82
CA GLY A 103 -3.75 -4.76 74.56
C GLY A 103 -4.79 -3.63 74.54
N PHE A 104 -4.46 -2.46 73.99
CA PHE A 104 -5.32 -1.27 74.03
C PHE A 104 -5.80 -0.82 72.64
N THR A 105 -6.92 -0.12 72.62
CA THR A 105 -7.41 0.60 71.43
C THR A 105 -6.78 1.99 71.39
N ALA A 106 -6.14 2.34 70.28
CA ALA A 106 -5.67 3.69 69.97
C ALA A 106 -6.62 4.36 68.98
N ILE A 107 -7.05 5.58 69.26
CA ILE A 107 -8.00 6.33 68.42
C ILE A 107 -7.35 7.65 68.00
N ILE A 108 -7.14 7.82 66.70
CA ILE A 108 -6.67 9.06 66.07
C ILE A 108 -7.90 9.71 65.42
N GLY A 109 -8.49 10.66 66.14
CA GLY A 109 -9.77 11.26 65.83
C GLY A 109 -9.70 12.55 65.01
N ASN A 110 -10.85 13.21 64.89
CA ASN A 110 -10.96 14.55 64.33
C ASN A 110 -10.50 15.60 65.35
N VAL A 111 -9.20 15.73 65.50
CA VAL A 111 -8.65 16.55 66.55
C VAL A 111 -8.46 17.98 66.05
N GLY A 112 -9.09 18.93 66.73
CA GLY A 112 -8.72 20.36 66.66
C GLY A 112 -7.35 20.63 67.28
N THR A 113 -6.38 19.73 67.08
CA THR A 113 -5.08 19.71 67.76
C THR A 113 -4.00 20.20 66.82
N SER A 114 -2.96 20.79 67.39
CA SER A 114 -1.91 21.47 66.62
C SER A 114 -1.00 20.50 65.86
N ASN A 115 -0.94 19.22 66.26
CA ASN A 115 0.04 18.26 65.74
C ASN A 115 -0.57 16.88 65.46
N ALA A 116 -0.41 16.39 64.22
CA ALA A 116 -0.70 15.01 63.85
C ALA A 116 0.35 14.04 64.44
N PRO A 117 -0.01 12.80 64.79
CA PRO A 117 0.94 11.81 65.29
C PRO A 117 1.97 11.42 64.23
N VAL A 118 3.25 11.42 64.64
CA VAL A 118 4.43 11.03 63.87
C VAL A 118 5.21 9.99 64.67
N ILE A 119 5.59 8.89 64.01
CA ILE A 119 6.42 7.81 64.55
C ILE A 119 7.75 7.84 63.81
N GLU A 120 8.80 8.33 64.47
CA GLU A 120 10.18 8.44 63.94
C GLU A 120 11.15 7.44 64.61
N ALA A 121 10.66 6.63 65.55
CA ALA A 121 11.45 5.64 66.28
C ALA A 121 10.75 4.28 66.35
N ALA A 122 11.51 3.24 66.71
CA ALA A 122 10.97 1.89 66.82
C ALA A 122 10.14 1.68 68.09
N GLY A 123 9.10 0.86 68.01
CA GLY A 123 8.38 0.33 69.18
C GLY A 123 6.98 0.88 69.43
N ALA A 124 6.40 1.66 68.51
CA ALA A 124 4.99 2.03 68.60
C ALA A 124 4.11 0.78 68.46
N SER A 125 3.07 0.65 69.29
CA SER A 125 2.19 -0.52 69.27
C SER A 125 0.75 -0.17 69.61
N ALA A 126 -0.22 -0.82 68.97
CA ALA A 126 -1.63 -0.75 69.34
C ALA A 126 -2.27 -2.13 69.18
N GLY A 127 -3.33 -2.44 69.94
CA GLY A 127 -4.18 -3.60 69.63
C GLY A 127 -5.05 -3.27 68.44
N LEU A 128 -6.03 -2.39 68.67
CA LEU A 128 -6.94 -1.87 67.66
C LEU A 128 -6.60 -0.40 67.38
N LEU A 129 -6.35 -0.04 66.13
CA LEU A 129 -5.98 1.30 65.71
C LEU A 129 -7.08 1.90 64.83
N TYR A 130 -7.76 2.92 65.33
CA TYR A 130 -8.73 3.71 64.59
C TYR A 130 -8.09 5.00 64.11
N ILE A 131 -8.17 5.30 62.82
CA ILE A 131 -7.79 6.60 62.26
C ILE A 131 -8.98 7.13 61.50
N GLY A 132 -9.67 8.14 62.03
CA GLY A 132 -10.84 8.68 61.37
C GLY A 132 -11.43 9.89 62.07
N GLY A 133 -12.04 10.77 61.30
CA GLY A 133 -12.73 11.94 61.82
C GLY A 133 -13.53 12.67 60.73
N VAL A 134 -14.64 13.31 61.09
CA VAL A 134 -15.47 14.08 60.15
C VAL A 134 -14.88 15.47 59.93
N PRO A 135 -14.28 15.81 58.79
CA PRO A 135 -13.55 17.07 58.62
C PRO A 135 -14.44 18.29 58.93
N ALA A 136 -14.01 19.14 59.86
CA ALA A 136 -14.62 20.45 60.07
C ALA A 136 -14.03 21.45 59.06
N SER A 137 -14.81 22.45 58.64
CA SER A 137 -14.36 23.52 57.73
C SER A 137 -13.01 24.12 58.19
N GLY A 138 -11.93 23.85 57.45
CA GLY A 138 -10.59 24.39 57.70
C GLY A 138 -9.69 23.57 58.63
N VAL A 139 -10.10 22.39 59.07
CA VAL A 139 -9.28 21.47 59.89
C VAL A 139 -8.88 20.25 59.04
N PRO A 140 -7.58 19.88 58.97
CA PRO A 140 -7.16 18.64 58.31
C PRO A 140 -7.84 17.42 58.94
N GLY A 141 -8.25 16.44 58.14
CA GLY A 141 -8.81 15.19 58.67
C GLY A 141 -7.77 14.37 59.45
N ALA A 142 -8.23 13.35 60.17
CA ALA A 142 -7.38 12.48 60.99
C ALA A 142 -6.21 11.89 60.17
N SER A 143 -4.97 12.00 60.67
CA SER A 143 -3.79 11.51 59.96
C SER A 143 -2.74 10.88 60.89
N LEU A 144 -1.93 9.97 60.35
CA LEU A 144 -0.80 9.33 61.02
C LEU A 144 0.40 9.23 60.08
N HIS A 145 1.60 9.60 60.55
CA HIS A 145 2.84 9.51 59.80
C HIS A 145 3.82 8.53 60.47
N ILE A 146 4.40 7.62 59.68
CA ILE A 146 5.50 6.73 60.09
C ILE A 146 6.68 7.05 59.19
N THR A 147 7.71 7.69 59.74
CA THR A 147 8.83 8.26 58.98
C THR A 147 10.17 7.94 59.62
N ASP A 148 11.26 8.26 58.92
CA ASP A 148 12.63 8.27 59.46
C ASP A 148 13.08 6.98 60.19
N GLY A 149 12.59 5.82 59.74
CA GLY A 149 12.93 4.51 60.35
C GLY A 149 12.00 4.08 61.48
N GLY A 150 10.92 4.82 61.74
CA GLY A 150 9.91 4.50 62.75
C GLY A 150 9.20 3.17 62.50
N THR A 151 8.80 2.48 63.57
CA THR A 151 8.08 1.20 63.46
C THR A 151 6.80 1.14 64.28
N LEU A 152 5.71 0.70 63.66
CA LEU A 152 4.40 0.49 64.27
C LEU A 152 3.97 -0.98 64.14
N THR A 153 3.48 -1.56 65.24
CA THR A 153 2.81 -2.87 65.24
C THR A 153 1.37 -2.76 65.72
N SER A 154 0.40 -3.19 64.92
CA SER A 154 -1.01 -3.28 65.29
C SER A 154 -1.56 -4.72 65.18
N ILE A 155 -2.68 -5.03 65.84
CA ILE A 155 -3.45 -6.25 65.52
C ILE A 155 -4.42 -5.92 64.38
N THR A 156 -5.26 -4.91 64.57
CA THR A 156 -6.22 -4.46 63.55
C THR A 156 -6.11 -2.96 63.39
N ALA A 157 -6.11 -2.47 62.16
CA ALA A 157 -6.15 -1.06 61.85
C ALA A 157 -7.30 -0.73 60.92
N ILE A 158 -8.04 0.34 61.23
CA ILE A 158 -9.22 0.78 60.50
C ILE A 158 -9.05 2.27 60.20
N ILE A 159 -8.91 2.59 58.90
CA ILE A 159 -8.75 3.96 58.38
C ILE A 159 -10.10 4.46 57.86
N ALA A 160 -10.41 5.72 58.15
CA ALA A 160 -11.71 6.36 58.03
C ALA A 160 -12.76 5.75 58.96
N ASN A 161 -12.40 5.61 60.24
CA ASN A 161 -13.33 5.34 61.34
C ASN A 161 -12.80 5.96 62.65
N SER A 162 -13.61 6.80 63.31
CA SER A 162 -13.26 7.52 64.53
C SER A 162 -13.69 6.82 65.83
N SER A 163 -14.49 5.74 65.78
CA SER A 163 -14.90 5.03 66.99
C SER A 163 -15.41 3.59 66.75
N ASN A 164 -15.47 2.80 67.82
CA ASN A 164 -16.20 1.53 67.82
C ASN A 164 -17.68 1.68 68.24
N ALA A 165 -18.16 2.91 68.45
CA ALA A 165 -19.51 3.17 68.93
C ALA A 165 -20.49 3.22 67.75
N GLN A 166 -21.57 2.43 67.82
CA GLN A 166 -22.55 2.28 66.74
C GLN A 166 -23.36 3.56 66.40
N GLU A 167 -23.21 4.65 67.15
CA GLU A 167 -24.11 5.83 67.07
C GLU A 167 -23.58 7.01 66.19
N LEU A 168 -22.42 6.89 65.56
CA LEU A 168 -21.79 8.00 64.79
C LEU A 168 -21.39 7.64 63.34
N TRP A 169 -22.02 6.63 62.73
CA TRP A 169 -21.74 6.26 61.34
C TRP A 169 -22.12 7.40 60.39
N SER A 170 -21.12 8.05 59.81
CA SER A 170 -21.30 9.00 58.71
C SER A 170 -20.37 8.62 57.57
N ASP A 171 -20.87 8.73 56.35
CA ASP A 171 -20.08 8.68 55.10
C ASP A 171 -19.05 9.82 55.00
N SER A 172 -19.09 10.75 55.95
CA SER A 172 -18.20 11.91 56.04
C SER A 172 -16.91 11.68 56.85
N GLU A 173 -16.63 10.47 57.33
CA GLU A 173 -15.36 10.18 58.02
C GLU A 173 -14.17 10.18 57.04
N TYR A 174 -13.05 10.79 57.46
CA TYR A 174 -11.79 10.81 56.73
C TYR A 174 -10.66 10.28 57.60
N GLY A 175 -9.77 9.46 57.03
CA GLY A 175 -8.54 9.03 57.68
C GLY A 175 -7.39 8.88 56.68
N ALA A 176 -6.18 9.26 57.09
CA ALA A 176 -4.99 9.14 56.26
C ALA A 176 -3.81 8.54 57.02
N VAL A 177 -3.08 7.61 56.40
CA VAL A 177 -1.82 7.08 56.95
C VAL A 177 -0.73 7.20 55.90
N THR A 178 0.43 7.72 56.27
CA THR A 178 1.62 7.74 55.40
C THR A 178 2.76 6.97 56.05
N VAL A 179 3.32 6.00 55.32
CA VAL A 179 4.56 5.28 55.68
C VAL A 179 5.63 5.68 54.66
N SER A 180 6.61 6.48 55.11
CA SER A 180 7.61 7.11 54.23
C SER A 180 9.03 6.90 54.73
N GLY A 181 9.98 6.75 53.81
CA GLY A 181 11.40 6.71 54.14
C GLY A 181 11.92 5.28 54.37
N ALA A 182 13.20 5.09 54.06
CA ALA A 182 13.87 3.81 54.21
C ALA A 182 13.89 3.37 55.69
N GLY A 183 13.47 2.13 55.94
CA GLY A 183 13.43 1.55 57.28
C GLY A 183 12.12 1.79 58.04
N SER A 184 11.27 2.72 57.59
CA SER A 184 9.94 2.96 58.18
C SER A 184 9.02 1.77 57.91
N GLN A 185 8.41 1.22 58.97
CA GLN A 185 7.66 -0.03 58.89
C GLN A 185 6.34 0.01 59.66
N TRP A 186 5.31 -0.56 59.05
CA TRP A 186 4.04 -0.86 59.71
C TRP A 186 3.70 -2.34 59.55
N THR A 187 3.51 -3.05 60.66
CA THR A 187 3.05 -4.44 60.67
C THR A 187 1.69 -4.52 61.34
N SER A 188 0.70 -5.16 60.70
CA SER A 188 -0.64 -5.40 61.28
C SER A 188 -1.12 -6.82 60.98
N ASN A 189 -2.13 -7.34 61.69
CA ASN A 189 -2.84 -8.53 61.18
C ASN A 189 -3.85 -8.09 60.11
N SER A 190 -4.72 -7.12 60.40
CA SER A 190 -5.64 -6.54 59.39
C SER A 190 -5.39 -5.05 59.20
N ILE A 191 -5.52 -4.59 57.96
CA ILE A 191 -5.56 -3.17 57.59
C ILE A 191 -6.78 -2.97 56.69
N ASP A 192 -7.73 -2.18 57.17
CA ASP A 192 -8.94 -1.82 56.45
C ASP A 192 -8.87 -0.33 56.11
N VAL A 193 -8.86 -0.01 54.82
CA VAL A 193 -8.74 1.36 54.30
C VAL A 193 -10.07 1.80 53.72
N GLY A 194 -10.65 2.87 54.28
CA GLY A 194 -11.96 3.35 53.86
C GLY A 194 -13.07 2.44 54.39
N PHE A 195 -13.20 2.36 55.71
CA PHE A 195 -14.20 1.49 56.34
C PHE A 195 -15.61 2.08 56.24
N TYR A 196 -15.88 3.29 56.76
CA TYR A 196 -17.19 3.96 56.63
C TYR A 196 -17.17 5.12 55.63
N GLY A 197 -16.09 5.90 55.62
CA GLY A 197 -15.88 7.06 54.73
C GLY A 197 -14.59 6.96 53.90
N GLN A 198 -13.92 8.08 53.67
CA GLN A 198 -12.74 8.18 52.80
C GLN A 198 -11.44 7.88 53.55
N GLY A 199 -10.87 6.71 53.30
CA GLY A 199 -9.59 6.27 53.87
C GLY A 199 -8.47 6.31 52.84
N THR A 200 -7.30 6.80 53.26
CA THR A 200 -6.08 6.80 52.43
C THR A 200 -4.91 6.14 53.16
N LEU A 201 -4.17 5.30 52.45
CA LEU A 201 -2.86 4.79 52.88
C LEU A 201 -1.83 5.06 51.79
N THR A 202 -0.78 5.80 52.12
CA THR A 202 0.34 6.06 51.22
C THR A 202 1.60 5.38 51.73
N VAL A 203 2.23 4.56 50.91
CA VAL A 203 3.52 3.90 51.17
C VAL A 203 4.51 4.40 50.14
N LYS A 204 5.51 5.18 50.56
CA LYS A 204 6.44 5.82 49.61
C LYS A 204 7.88 5.87 50.12
N GLU A 205 8.80 6.27 49.24
CA GLU A 205 10.20 6.56 49.57
C GLU A 205 10.92 5.40 50.32
N GLY A 206 10.58 4.14 49.99
CA GLY A 206 11.17 2.95 50.62
C GLY A 206 10.47 2.46 51.90
N GLY A 207 9.32 3.04 52.24
CA GLY A 207 8.47 2.60 53.34
C GLY A 207 7.90 1.19 53.12
N ARG A 208 7.59 0.48 54.21
CA ARG A 208 7.13 -0.91 54.17
C ARG A 208 5.91 -1.15 55.03
N VAL A 209 4.86 -1.71 54.44
CA VAL A 209 3.66 -2.17 55.15
C VAL A 209 3.56 -3.68 55.03
N THR A 210 3.33 -4.37 56.14
CA THR A 210 3.08 -5.81 56.19
C THR A 210 1.74 -6.07 56.88
N SER A 211 0.86 -6.86 56.25
CA SER A 211 -0.39 -7.31 56.86
C SER A 211 -0.65 -8.81 56.67
N GLN A 212 -1.56 -9.39 57.46
CA GLN A 212 -2.11 -10.72 57.14
C GLN A 212 -3.27 -10.60 56.15
N THR A 213 -4.15 -9.64 56.34
CA THR A 213 -5.24 -9.27 55.43
C THR A 213 -5.19 -7.79 55.11
N GLY A 214 -5.66 -7.41 53.91
CA GLY A 214 -5.82 -6.02 53.51
C GLY A 214 -7.18 -5.84 52.84
N MET A 215 -7.98 -4.89 53.30
CA MET A 215 -9.25 -4.52 52.69
C MET A 215 -9.24 -3.05 52.31
N ILE A 216 -9.69 -2.73 51.10
CA ILE A 216 -9.82 -1.35 50.60
C ILE A 216 -11.28 -1.17 50.19
N GLY A 217 -11.99 -0.17 50.73
CA GLY A 217 -13.44 -0.01 50.53
C GLY A 217 -14.22 -1.12 51.24
N ALA A 218 -14.14 -1.16 52.57
CA ALA A 218 -14.53 -2.34 53.35
C ALA A 218 -16.05 -2.60 53.38
N ILE A 219 -16.87 -1.56 53.47
CA ILE A 219 -18.34 -1.66 53.49
C ILE A 219 -18.96 -0.77 52.39
N SER A 220 -20.27 -0.90 52.14
CA SER A 220 -20.97 -0.23 51.04
C SER A 220 -20.88 1.30 50.98
N SER A 221 -20.68 2.00 52.10
CA SER A 221 -20.45 3.47 52.11
C SER A 221 -18.97 3.85 52.08
N GLY A 222 -18.07 2.91 52.31
CA GLY A 222 -16.64 3.14 52.46
C GLY A 222 -15.93 3.35 51.14
N SER A 223 -15.00 4.29 51.10
CA SER A 223 -14.12 4.56 49.96
C SER A 223 -12.67 4.53 50.40
N GLY A 224 -11.91 3.54 49.94
CA GLY A 224 -10.50 3.37 50.27
C GLY A 224 -9.60 3.64 49.08
N THR A 225 -8.49 4.35 49.30
CA THR A 225 -7.40 4.49 48.33
C THR A 225 -6.07 4.10 48.97
N VAL A 226 -5.31 3.25 48.29
CA VAL A 226 -3.95 2.90 48.70
C VAL A 226 -2.97 3.21 47.58
N ASP A 227 -1.96 4.00 47.90
CA ASP A 227 -0.90 4.41 46.99
C ASP A 227 0.43 3.81 47.44
N VAL A 228 1.00 2.91 46.65
CA VAL A 228 2.36 2.38 46.85
C VAL A 228 3.25 2.94 45.74
N ILE A 229 4.14 3.87 46.09
CA ILE A 229 4.83 4.72 45.13
C ILE A 229 6.34 4.71 45.36
N GLY A 230 7.10 4.57 44.29
CA GLY A 230 8.55 4.73 44.31
C GLY A 230 9.31 3.43 44.58
N SER A 231 10.52 3.36 44.06
CA SER A 231 11.40 2.20 44.19
C SER A 231 11.65 1.84 45.65
N GLY A 232 11.48 0.56 45.99
CA GLY A 232 11.71 0.03 47.34
C GLY A 232 10.49 0.12 48.28
N SER A 233 9.48 0.90 47.93
CA SER A 233 8.20 0.93 48.66
C SER A 233 7.46 -0.39 48.47
N LEU A 234 6.93 -0.96 49.56
CA LEU A 234 6.22 -2.24 49.51
C LEU A 234 5.00 -2.27 50.42
N TRP A 235 3.91 -2.82 49.89
CA TRP A 235 2.87 -3.43 50.72
C TRP A 235 2.82 -4.95 50.51
N GLN A 236 3.06 -5.69 51.60
CA GLN A 236 3.03 -7.14 51.61
C GLN A 236 1.89 -7.65 52.48
N THR A 237 0.98 -8.44 51.92
CA THR A 237 -0.08 -9.13 52.65
C THR A 237 0.17 -10.64 52.63
N THR A 238 0.24 -11.33 53.77
CA THR A 238 0.53 -12.78 53.76
C THR A 238 -0.69 -13.64 53.38
N GLY A 239 -1.89 -13.07 53.44
CA GLY A 239 -3.17 -13.69 53.06
C GLY A 239 -3.84 -12.96 51.89
N GLN A 240 -5.17 -12.81 51.98
CA GLN A 240 -5.98 -12.20 50.93
C GLN A 240 -5.95 -10.66 51.00
N MET A 241 -5.80 -10.05 49.83
CA MET A 241 -6.04 -8.62 49.61
C MET A 241 -7.38 -8.44 48.87
N VAL A 242 -8.27 -7.62 49.41
CA VAL A 242 -9.57 -7.29 48.83
C VAL A 242 -9.63 -5.82 48.49
N ILE A 243 -9.99 -5.51 47.25
CA ILE A 243 -10.12 -4.16 46.72
C ILE A 243 -11.57 -3.97 46.29
N GLY A 244 -12.29 -3.06 46.93
CA GLY A 244 -13.74 -2.93 46.80
C GLY A 244 -14.44 -4.16 47.38
N ASN A 245 -14.51 -4.26 48.71
CA ASN A 245 -15.19 -5.38 49.37
C ASN A 245 -16.71 -5.30 49.18
N GLU A 246 -17.34 -4.27 49.77
CA GLU A 246 -18.73 -3.88 49.47
C GLU A 246 -18.83 -2.43 48.97
N GLY A 247 -17.79 -1.61 49.18
CA GLY A 247 -17.72 -0.21 48.71
C GLY A 247 -16.67 -0.02 47.62
N ASP A 248 -16.17 1.21 47.50
CA ASP A 248 -15.17 1.61 46.49
C ASP A 248 -13.75 1.41 47.03
N GLY A 249 -12.95 0.59 46.36
CA GLY A 249 -11.54 0.42 46.69
C GLY A 249 -10.64 0.71 45.50
N THR A 250 -9.58 1.48 45.72
CA THR A 250 -8.55 1.76 44.72
C THR A 250 -7.17 1.41 45.23
N LEU A 251 -6.40 0.63 44.47
CA LEU A 251 -4.97 0.38 44.69
C LEU A 251 -4.17 0.97 43.53
N ASN A 252 -3.23 1.86 43.82
CA ASN A 252 -2.29 2.40 42.86
C ASN A 252 -0.87 1.93 43.20
N VAL A 253 -0.17 1.33 42.24
CA VAL A 253 1.23 0.91 42.36
C VAL A 253 2.02 1.55 41.24
N SER A 254 2.97 2.42 41.58
CA SER A 254 3.70 3.18 40.56
C SER A 254 5.16 3.46 40.89
N GLN A 255 5.90 3.92 39.88
CA GLN A 255 7.29 4.39 40.01
C GLN A 255 8.27 3.35 40.59
N GLY A 256 8.11 2.07 40.25
CA GLY A 256 9.02 1.01 40.70
C GLY A 256 8.66 0.38 42.05
N ALA A 257 7.47 0.67 42.58
CA ALA A 257 6.96 0.08 43.82
C ALA A 257 6.51 -1.38 43.66
N SER A 258 6.36 -2.08 44.78
CA SER A 258 5.91 -3.48 44.79
C SER A 258 4.69 -3.68 45.68
N VAL A 259 3.78 -4.56 45.26
CA VAL A 259 2.74 -5.15 46.12
C VAL A 259 2.83 -6.66 46.02
N THR A 260 2.68 -7.36 47.14
CA THR A 260 2.68 -8.83 47.15
C THR A 260 1.60 -9.38 48.07
N ASN A 261 0.88 -10.41 47.63
CA ASN A 261 -0.16 -11.05 48.44
C ASN A 261 -0.34 -12.54 48.08
N HIS A 262 -1.03 -13.30 48.92
CA HIS A 262 -1.31 -14.71 48.64
C HIS A 262 -2.46 -14.89 47.64
N ALA A 263 -3.55 -14.13 47.82
CA ALA A 263 -4.76 -14.13 46.99
C ALA A 263 -5.28 -12.70 46.80
N ALA A 264 -5.87 -12.37 45.64
CA ALA A 264 -6.43 -11.04 45.37
C ALA A 264 -7.86 -11.12 44.85
N ALA A 265 -8.72 -10.20 45.29
CA ALA A 265 -10.06 -10.03 44.71
C ALA A 265 -10.44 -8.56 44.57
N LEU A 266 -10.98 -8.19 43.40
CA LEU A 266 -11.50 -6.87 43.08
C LEU A 266 -13.02 -6.96 42.89
N GLY A 267 -13.80 -6.12 43.57
CA GLY A 267 -15.26 -6.17 43.55
C GLY A 267 -15.78 -7.46 44.19
N TYR A 268 -15.51 -7.63 45.49
CA TYR A 268 -15.69 -8.92 46.17
C TYR A 268 -17.16 -9.31 46.36
N TYR A 269 -17.99 -8.39 46.85
CA TYR A 269 -19.45 -8.53 46.97
C TYR A 269 -20.20 -7.73 45.89
N ALA A 270 -21.51 -7.93 45.79
CA ALA A 270 -22.35 -7.38 44.72
C ALA A 270 -22.31 -5.83 44.59
N ALA A 271 -22.17 -5.10 45.69
CA ALA A 271 -22.02 -3.64 45.67
C ALA A 271 -20.55 -3.17 45.54
N GLY A 272 -19.59 -4.08 45.72
CA GLY A 272 -18.17 -3.76 45.72
C GLY A 272 -17.66 -3.35 44.35
N HIS A 273 -16.88 -2.27 44.33
CA HIS A 273 -16.21 -1.76 43.14
C HIS A 273 -14.71 -1.62 43.42
N GLY A 274 -13.90 -2.45 42.77
CA GLY A 274 -12.46 -2.53 43.01
C GLY A 274 -11.65 -2.14 41.79
N VAL A 275 -10.73 -1.19 41.93
CA VAL A 275 -9.83 -0.75 40.86
C VAL A 275 -8.38 -0.94 41.31
N ALA A 276 -7.56 -1.58 40.48
CA ALA A 276 -6.12 -1.67 40.68
C ALA A 276 -5.37 -1.11 39.46
N ASN A 277 -4.56 -0.08 39.68
CA ASN A 277 -3.73 0.58 38.67
C ASN A 277 -2.26 0.27 38.94
N ILE A 278 -1.65 -0.54 38.08
CA ILE A 278 -0.25 -0.95 38.18
C ILE A 278 0.49 -0.33 37.00
N SER A 279 1.27 0.73 37.24
CA SER A 279 1.84 1.55 36.17
C SER A 279 3.31 1.90 36.39
N GLY A 280 4.02 2.11 35.29
CA GLY A 280 5.41 2.55 35.29
C GLY A 280 6.42 1.41 35.39
N SER A 281 7.55 1.62 34.73
CA SER A 281 8.63 0.63 34.64
C SER A 281 9.10 0.19 36.03
N GLY A 282 9.21 -1.13 36.22
CA GLY A 282 9.66 -1.72 37.48
C GLY A 282 8.57 -1.84 38.55
N SER A 283 7.39 -1.26 38.36
CA SER A 283 6.27 -1.46 39.29
C SER A 283 5.74 -2.89 39.17
N GLN A 284 5.47 -3.54 40.31
CA GLN A 284 5.13 -4.96 40.35
C GLN A 284 3.97 -5.28 41.30
N TRP A 285 3.09 -6.16 40.86
CA TRP A 285 2.13 -6.83 41.73
C TRP A 285 2.28 -8.35 41.63
N LYS A 286 2.62 -9.02 42.74
CA LYS A 286 2.82 -10.47 42.78
C LYS A 286 1.79 -11.19 43.66
N VAL A 287 1.05 -12.12 43.08
CA VAL A 287 0.10 -13.01 43.77
C VAL A 287 0.70 -14.42 43.86
N THR A 288 0.99 -14.88 45.08
CA THR A 288 1.98 -15.97 45.28
C THR A 288 1.39 -17.36 45.48
N GLY A 289 0.12 -17.53 45.84
CA GLY A 289 -0.40 -18.86 46.19
C GLY A 289 -1.86 -19.16 45.86
N ALA A 290 -2.60 -18.20 45.31
CA ALA A 290 -3.98 -18.38 44.88
C ALA A 290 -4.33 -17.47 43.70
N ASN A 291 -5.61 -17.45 43.33
CA ASN A 291 -6.09 -16.71 42.17
C ASN A 291 -6.06 -15.19 42.41
N ILE A 292 -5.97 -14.44 41.32
CA ILE A 292 -6.49 -13.07 41.24
C ILE A 292 -7.89 -13.13 40.61
N VAL A 293 -8.86 -12.50 41.25
CA VAL A 293 -10.25 -12.45 40.79
C VAL A 293 -10.63 -10.99 40.53
N VAL A 294 -10.95 -10.66 39.28
CA VAL A 294 -11.34 -9.32 38.83
C VAL A 294 -12.84 -9.35 38.53
N GLY A 295 -13.63 -8.69 39.37
CA GLY A 295 -15.09 -8.79 39.36
C GLY A 295 -15.53 -10.12 39.95
N ASN A 296 -15.52 -10.25 41.28
CA ASN A 296 -15.93 -11.49 41.94
C ASN A 296 -17.45 -11.64 41.96
N LEU A 297 -18.15 -10.78 42.71
CA LEU A 297 -19.61 -10.66 42.68
C LEU A 297 -20.06 -9.25 42.28
N GLY A 298 -19.17 -8.26 42.37
CA GLY A 298 -19.39 -6.87 41.96
C GLY A 298 -18.60 -6.50 40.71
N THR A 299 -18.06 -5.28 40.67
CA THR A 299 -17.27 -4.76 39.54
C THR A 299 -15.79 -4.70 39.92
N GLY A 300 -14.93 -5.27 39.07
CA GLY A 300 -13.48 -5.20 39.26
C GLY A 300 -12.75 -4.75 38.01
N GLU A 301 -11.73 -3.93 38.18
CA GLU A 301 -10.88 -3.43 37.10
C GLU A 301 -9.40 -3.55 37.45
N LEU A 302 -8.63 -4.20 36.57
CA LEU A 302 -7.17 -4.28 36.67
C LEU A 302 -6.55 -3.62 35.45
N HIS A 303 -5.79 -2.55 35.66
CA HIS A 303 -5.06 -1.83 34.64
C HIS A 303 -3.55 -2.01 34.83
N ILE A 304 -2.87 -2.49 33.79
CA ILE A 304 -1.43 -2.68 33.75
C ILE A 304 -0.88 -1.83 32.62
N SER A 305 -0.09 -0.80 32.94
CA SER A 305 0.40 0.17 31.96
C SER A 305 1.88 0.53 32.13
N ASP A 306 2.42 1.20 31.11
CA ASP A 306 3.71 1.89 31.14
C ASP A 306 4.90 1.03 31.60
N GLY A 307 4.92 -0.25 31.24
CA GLY A 307 6.02 -1.18 31.52
C GLY A 307 5.93 -1.90 32.87
N ALA A 308 4.76 -1.89 33.52
CA ALA A 308 4.55 -2.56 34.80
C ALA A 308 4.25 -4.08 34.64
N ASN A 309 4.42 -4.84 35.72
CA ASN A 309 4.24 -6.30 35.69
C ASN A 309 3.31 -6.82 36.79
N VAL A 310 2.36 -7.66 36.42
CA VAL A 310 1.54 -8.45 37.36
C VAL A 310 1.83 -9.94 37.16
N ASP A 311 2.24 -10.63 38.21
CA ASP A 311 2.61 -12.04 38.19
C ASP A 311 1.76 -12.83 39.18
N THR A 312 1.00 -13.82 38.70
CA THR A 312 0.27 -14.77 39.53
C THR A 312 0.78 -16.20 39.36
N ALA A 313 1.12 -16.82 40.49
CA ALA A 313 1.53 -18.22 40.54
C ALA A 313 0.38 -19.22 40.25
N TYR A 314 -0.87 -18.74 40.13
CA TYR A 314 -2.07 -19.56 39.91
C TYR A 314 -2.86 -19.08 38.69
N ARG A 315 -4.09 -18.59 38.88
CA ARG A 315 -5.05 -18.24 37.82
C ARG A 315 -5.45 -16.80 37.91
N THR A 316 -5.87 -16.25 36.77
CA THR A 316 -6.55 -14.96 36.67
C THR A 316 -7.98 -15.19 36.20
N TRP A 317 -8.96 -14.81 37.02
CA TRP A 317 -10.39 -14.90 36.70
C TRP A 317 -10.96 -13.51 36.51
N ILE A 318 -11.75 -13.32 35.45
CA ILE A 318 -12.34 -12.04 35.07
C ILE A 318 -13.84 -12.27 34.87
N GLY A 319 -14.69 -11.59 35.64
CA GLY A 319 -16.14 -11.80 35.65
C GLY A 319 -16.55 -13.15 36.27
N SER A 320 -16.19 -13.35 37.55
CA SER A 320 -16.25 -14.64 38.26
C SER A 320 -17.67 -15.12 38.55
N GLY A 321 -18.46 -14.28 39.22
CA GLY A 321 -19.77 -14.60 39.78
C GLY A 321 -20.94 -14.06 38.97
N ALA A 322 -22.15 -14.47 39.33
CA ALA A 322 -23.37 -14.04 38.63
C ALA A 322 -23.60 -12.53 38.81
N ASN A 323 -23.99 -11.84 37.72
CA ASN A 323 -24.21 -10.39 37.67
C ASN A 323 -22.98 -9.54 38.01
N SER A 324 -21.77 -10.12 37.94
CA SER A 324 -20.50 -9.41 38.12
C SER A 324 -19.96 -8.88 36.79
N SER A 325 -19.03 -7.93 36.86
CA SER A 325 -18.27 -7.46 35.70
C SER A 325 -16.78 -7.39 36.03
N GLY A 326 -15.95 -7.98 35.20
CA GLY A 326 -14.49 -7.90 35.32
C GLY A 326 -13.87 -7.29 34.07
N MET A 327 -12.92 -6.36 34.24
CA MET A 327 -12.14 -5.79 33.16
C MET A 327 -10.64 -5.88 33.44
N LEU A 328 -9.88 -6.36 32.46
CA LEU A 328 -8.42 -6.35 32.46
C LEU A 328 -7.91 -5.53 31.28
N THR A 329 -7.04 -4.56 31.53
CA THR A 329 -6.31 -3.82 30.49
C THR A 329 -4.83 -4.05 30.66
N VAL A 330 -4.15 -4.49 29.59
CA VAL A 330 -2.69 -4.56 29.51
C VAL A 330 -2.22 -3.71 28.34
N ALA A 331 -1.76 -2.50 28.63
CA ALA A 331 -1.49 -1.48 27.62
C ALA A 331 -0.05 -0.95 27.70
N GLY A 332 0.55 -0.69 26.53
CA GLY A 332 1.87 -0.09 26.45
C GLY A 332 3.02 -1.10 26.48
N ALA A 333 4.13 -0.72 25.85
CA ALA A 333 5.30 -1.58 25.71
C ALA A 333 5.89 -1.99 27.07
N GLY A 334 6.14 -3.29 27.22
CA GLY A 334 6.71 -3.88 28.44
C GLY A 334 5.68 -4.19 29.53
N SER A 335 4.44 -3.69 29.42
CA SER A 335 3.37 -4.01 30.36
C SER A 335 2.99 -5.49 30.24
N THR A 336 3.05 -6.24 31.33
CA THR A 336 2.87 -7.69 31.30
C THR A 336 1.93 -8.20 32.39
N LEU A 337 0.98 -9.05 32.01
CA LEU A 337 0.33 -9.99 32.93
C LEU A 337 0.90 -11.38 32.70
N LYS A 338 1.34 -12.05 33.76
CA LYS A 338 1.74 -13.45 33.75
C LYS A 338 0.84 -14.28 34.67
N SER A 339 0.19 -15.30 34.13
CA SER A 339 -0.63 -16.27 34.87
C SER A 339 -0.11 -17.69 34.65
N ALA A 340 0.38 -18.33 35.71
CA ALA A 340 1.06 -19.62 35.58
C ALA A 340 0.16 -20.76 35.07
N ILE A 341 -1.12 -20.79 35.45
CA ILE A 341 -2.06 -21.87 35.10
C ILE A 341 -2.96 -21.46 33.94
N ASP A 342 -3.88 -20.52 34.17
CA ASP A 342 -4.85 -20.10 33.16
C ASP A 342 -5.33 -18.66 33.37
N VAL A 343 -5.80 -18.06 32.28
CA VAL A 343 -6.62 -16.83 32.29
C VAL A 343 -8.02 -17.21 31.84
N ARG A 344 -9.03 -16.84 32.63
CA ARG A 344 -10.44 -17.08 32.32
C ARG A 344 -11.18 -15.76 32.22
N ILE A 345 -11.77 -15.53 31.06
CA ILE A 345 -12.46 -14.30 30.71
C ILE A 345 -13.94 -14.62 30.58
N GLY A 346 -14.77 -13.94 31.38
CA GLY A 346 -16.19 -14.23 31.48
C GLY A 346 -16.43 -15.61 32.08
N VAL A 347 -16.15 -15.76 33.38
CA VAL A 347 -16.27 -17.05 34.05
C VAL A 347 -17.74 -17.45 34.21
N SER A 348 -18.55 -16.63 34.89
CA SER A 348 -20.00 -16.86 35.04
C SER A 348 -20.85 -15.63 34.69
N SER A 349 -20.20 -14.54 34.28
CA SER A 349 -20.84 -13.31 33.80
C SER A 349 -19.90 -12.61 32.80
N ILE A 350 -19.97 -11.28 32.68
CA ILE A 350 -19.19 -10.52 31.70
C ILE A 350 -17.75 -10.39 32.16
N GLY A 351 -16.81 -10.79 31.31
CA GLY A 351 -15.40 -10.48 31.46
C GLY A 351 -14.83 -9.90 30.19
N THR A 352 -14.05 -8.83 30.30
CA THR A 352 -13.39 -8.18 29.17
C THR A 352 -11.89 -8.11 29.41
N THR A 353 -11.12 -8.30 28.35
CA THR A 353 -9.67 -8.12 28.35
C THR A 353 -9.23 -7.36 27.12
N VAL A 354 -8.43 -6.32 27.32
CA VAL A 354 -7.85 -5.52 26.24
C VAL A 354 -6.32 -5.60 26.36
N VAL A 355 -5.66 -6.00 25.27
CA VAL A 355 -4.20 -6.04 25.15
C VAL A 355 -3.80 -5.11 24.01
N SER A 356 -3.15 -4.00 24.34
CA SER A 356 -2.89 -2.94 23.36
C SER A 356 -1.54 -2.25 23.50
N GLY A 357 -1.12 -1.55 22.45
CA GLY A 357 0.09 -0.71 22.48
C GLY A 357 1.39 -1.42 22.84
N GLY A 358 1.53 -2.72 22.56
CA GLY A 358 2.70 -3.52 22.95
C GLY A 358 2.58 -4.23 24.30
N GLY A 359 1.38 -4.29 24.90
CA GLY A 359 1.11 -5.06 26.10
C GLY A 359 1.19 -6.58 25.86
N ASN A 360 1.49 -7.34 26.91
CA ASN A 360 1.71 -8.79 26.84
C ASN A 360 0.92 -9.54 27.91
N VAL A 361 0.19 -10.58 27.50
CA VAL A 361 -0.43 -11.55 28.42
C VAL A 361 0.20 -12.91 28.20
N GLU A 362 0.78 -13.48 29.24
CA GLU A 362 1.32 -14.84 29.27
C GLU A 362 0.46 -15.72 30.16
N ALA A 363 -0.04 -16.82 29.62
CA ALA A 363 -0.87 -17.77 30.36
C ALA A 363 -0.44 -19.21 30.08
N GLY A 364 -0.72 -20.14 31.00
CA GLY A 364 -0.67 -21.56 30.65
C GLY A 364 -1.73 -21.91 29.60
N ALA A 365 -2.98 -21.52 29.85
CA ALA A 365 -4.12 -21.64 28.94
C ALA A 365 -5.00 -20.38 28.99
N VAL A 366 -5.78 -20.11 27.93
CA VAL A 366 -6.76 -19.01 27.91
C VAL A 366 -8.16 -19.57 27.62
N TYR A 367 -9.15 -19.20 28.44
CA TYR A 367 -10.54 -19.61 28.28
C TYR A 367 -11.46 -18.38 28.23
N LEU A 368 -12.37 -18.35 27.27
CA LEU A 368 -13.43 -17.35 27.16
C LEU A 368 -14.81 -18.02 27.29
N GLY A 369 -15.72 -17.42 28.05
CA GLY A 369 -17.05 -17.99 28.30
C GLY A 369 -16.94 -19.32 29.05
N PHE A 370 -16.33 -19.30 30.24
CA PHE A 370 -15.92 -20.52 30.93
C PHE A 370 -17.11 -21.37 31.40
N ASN A 371 -18.14 -20.78 31.99
CA ASN A 371 -19.40 -21.44 32.35
C ASN A 371 -20.52 -21.07 31.36
N ALA A 372 -21.65 -21.77 31.43
CA ALA A 372 -22.77 -21.59 30.50
C ALA A 372 -23.38 -20.17 30.46
N THR A 373 -23.26 -19.40 31.56
CA THR A 373 -23.71 -17.99 31.62
C THR A 373 -22.56 -16.99 31.44
N GLY A 374 -21.33 -17.49 31.28
CA GLY A 374 -20.15 -16.65 31.11
C GLY A 374 -20.08 -16.08 29.70
N SER A 375 -19.71 -14.81 29.60
CA SER A 375 -19.47 -14.12 28.33
C SER A 375 -18.10 -13.43 28.39
N GLY A 376 -17.15 -13.95 27.63
CA GLY A 376 -15.76 -13.46 27.62
C GLY A 376 -15.40 -12.75 26.32
N SER A 377 -14.80 -11.57 26.42
CA SER A 377 -14.26 -10.82 25.28
C SER A 377 -12.77 -10.53 25.45
N LEU A 378 -11.99 -10.76 24.38
CA LEU A 378 -10.56 -10.45 24.31
C LEU A 378 -10.25 -9.66 23.03
N ASP A 379 -9.78 -8.44 23.19
CA ASP A 379 -9.29 -7.61 22.09
C ASP A 379 -7.76 -7.50 22.14
N VAL A 380 -7.09 -7.88 21.06
CA VAL A 380 -5.62 -7.81 20.91
C VAL A 380 -5.29 -6.92 19.72
N THR A 381 -4.94 -5.67 19.98
CA THR A 381 -4.76 -4.65 18.94
C THR A 381 -3.46 -3.86 19.10
N GLY A 382 -2.96 -3.31 17.99
CA GLY A 382 -1.73 -2.53 17.98
C GLY A 382 -0.46 -3.38 17.89
N SER A 383 0.56 -2.80 17.28
CA SER A 383 1.82 -3.48 17.02
C SER A 383 2.48 -4.00 18.30
N ASN A 384 3.01 -5.22 18.23
CA ASN A 384 3.67 -5.93 19.34
C ASN A 384 2.77 -6.30 20.53
N SER A 385 1.47 -5.99 20.51
CA SER A 385 0.53 -6.52 21.50
C SER A 385 0.41 -8.03 21.33
N ARG A 386 0.54 -8.79 22.42
CA ARG A 386 0.68 -10.25 22.34
C ARG A 386 -0.07 -10.98 23.44
N VAL A 387 -0.74 -12.07 23.05
CA VAL A 387 -1.25 -13.07 23.99
C VAL A 387 -0.52 -14.38 23.72
N THR A 388 0.12 -14.93 24.74
CA THR A 388 0.92 -16.14 24.66
C THR A 388 0.34 -17.23 25.54
N SER A 389 0.20 -18.43 25.00
CA SER A 389 -0.28 -19.59 25.75
C SER A 389 0.39 -20.87 25.31
N ALA A 390 0.94 -21.66 26.25
CA ALA A 390 1.58 -22.94 25.94
C ALA A 390 0.57 -24.06 25.60
N TYR A 391 -0.62 -24.04 26.22
CA TYR A 391 -1.65 -25.06 26.05
C TYR A 391 -2.76 -24.66 25.06
N GLY A 392 -2.72 -23.44 24.53
CA GLY A 392 -3.68 -22.93 23.55
C GLY A 392 -4.79 -22.07 24.13
N MET A 393 -5.87 -21.92 23.38
CA MET A 393 -7.01 -21.06 23.73
C MET A 393 -8.33 -21.76 23.42
N ILE A 394 -9.34 -21.55 24.28
CA ILE A 394 -10.73 -21.92 24.00
C ILE A 394 -11.60 -20.67 23.98
N ILE A 395 -12.23 -20.42 22.84
CA ILE A 395 -13.16 -19.32 22.59
C ILE A 395 -14.58 -19.88 22.67
N GLY A 396 -15.28 -19.58 23.76
CA GLY A 396 -16.59 -20.18 24.05
C GLY A 396 -16.42 -21.60 24.58
N TYR A 397 -16.15 -21.74 25.88
CA TYR A 397 -15.98 -23.06 26.49
C TYR A 397 -17.33 -23.72 26.76
N PHE A 398 -18.11 -23.20 27.70
CA PHE A 398 -19.51 -23.58 27.92
C PHE A 398 -20.49 -22.44 27.59
N GLY A 399 -20.04 -21.18 27.65
CA GLY A 399 -20.81 -19.99 27.32
C GLY A 399 -20.30 -19.31 26.05
N ASP A 400 -20.31 -17.98 26.05
CA ASP A 400 -19.98 -17.16 24.87
C ASP A 400 -18.54 -16.65 24.93
N GLY A 401 -17.81 -16.79 23.82
CA GLY A 401 -16.46 -16.25 23.68
C GLY A 401 -16.29 -15.41 22.42
N LEU A 402 -15.65 -14.26 22.56
CA LEU A 402 -15.31 -13.36 21.45
C LEU A 402 -13.83 -13.00 21.52
N VAL A 403 -13.11 -13.18 20.42
CA VAL A 403 -11.74 -12.70 20.27
C VAL A 403 -11.64 -11.84 19.02
N THR A 404 -11.08 -10.64 19.14
CA THR A 404 -10.70 -9.80 18.00
C THR A 404 -9.20 -9.60 18.01
N VAL A 405 -8.54 -9.94 16.91
CA VAL A 405 -7.10 -9.69 16.71
C VAL A 405 -6.89 -8.84 15.46
N GLY A 406 -6.41 -7.61 15.66
CA GLY A 406 -6.31 -6.58 14.63
C GLY A 406 -5.10 -5.69 14.81
N ASP A 407 -4.86 -4.79 13.87
CA ASP A 407 -3.85 -3.73 13.92
C ASP A 407 -2.43 -4.22 14.31
N GLY A 408 -2.04 -5.41 13.84
CA GLY A 408 -0.74 -6.01 14.12
C GLY A 408 -0.61 -6.70 15.50
N GLY A 409 -1.69 -6.81 16.27
CA GLY A 409 -1.74 -7.65 17.47
C GLY A 409 -1.51 -9.13 17.12
N THR A 410 -1.00 -9.93 18.06
CA THR A 410 -0.64 -11.34 17.81
C THR A 410 -1.18 -12.29 18.87
N LEU A 411 -1.83 -13.36 18.41
CA LEU A 411 -2.09 -14.57 19.20
C LEU A 411 -0.97 -15.57 18.95
N ALA A 412 -0.13 -15.82 19.96
CA ALA A 412 0.96 -16.80 19.91
C ALA A 412 0.63 -17.99 20.81
N LEU A 413 -0.11 -18.94 20.25
CA LEU A 413 -0.76 -20.00 21.00
C LEU A 413 -0.09 -21.35 20.73
N GLY A 414 -0.22 -22.25 21.70
CA GLY A 414 0.18 -23.65 21.60
C GLY A 414 -0.56 -24.40 20.48
N PRO A 415 -0.62 -25.74 20.52
CA PRO A 415 -1.00 -26.54 19.35
C PRO A 415 -2.39 -26.21 18.78
N THR A 416 -3.33 -25.75 19.62
CA THR A 416 -4.74 -25.65 19.23
C THR A 416 -5.42 -24.36 19.71
N ILE A 417 -6.21 -23.76 18.82
CA ILE A 417 -7.33 -22.86 19.15
C ILE A 417 -8.61 -23.65 19.01
N GLN A 418 -9.46 -23.66 20.04
CA GLN A 418 -10.76 -24.30 19.97
C GLN A 418 -11.88 -23.27 20.02
N ILE A 419 -12.85 -23.36 19.11
CA ILE A 419 -13.97 -22.43 19.02
C ILE A 419 -15.27 -23.18 19.30
N ALA A 420 -16.10 -22.64 20.20
CA ALA A 420 -17.37 -23.19 20.64
C ALA A 420 -17.26 -24.67 21.08
N ASN A 421 -16.54 -24.90 22.18
CA ASN A 421 -16.13 -26.24 22.60
C ASN A 421 -17.31 -27.17 22.92
N LYS A 422 -18.28 -26.71 23.70
CA LYS A 422 -19.40 -27.52 24.20
C LYS A 422 -20.70 -27.22 23.45
N SER A 423 -21.62 -28.19 23.45
CA SER A 423 -22.97 -27.97 22.96
C SER A 423 -23.63 -26.80 23.71
N GLY A 424 -24.25 -25.88 22.97
CA GLY A 424 -24.88 -24.68 23.53
C GLY A 424 -23.93 -23.49 23.77
N SER A 425 -22.61 -23.67 23.63
CA SER A 425 -21.63 -22.57 23.64
C SER A 425 -21.59 -21.85 22.29
N SER A 426 -21.16 -20.59 22.29
CA SER A 426 -20.84 -19.83 21.08
C SER A 426 -19.42 -19.28 21.12
N GLY A 427 -18.75 -19.22 19.98
CA GLY A 427 -17.37 -18.74 19.90
C GLY A 427 -17.08 -18.06 18.58
N THR A 428 -16.46 -16.89 18.62
CA THR A 428 -16.07 -16.14 17.42
C THR A 428 -14.62 -15.66 17.51
N LEU A 429 -13.84 -15.93 16.46
CA LEU A 429 -12.53 -15.33 16.24
C LEU A 429 -12.59 -14.37 15.04
N ASN A 430 -12.39 -13.09 15.29
CA ASN A 430 -12.29 -12.05 14.27
C ASN A 430 -10.82 -11.73 13.97
N ILE A 431 -10.46 -11.75 12.69
CA ILE A 431 -9.19 -11.26 12.17
C ILE A 431 -9.43 -9.90 11.50
N GLY A 432 -8.82 -8.85 12.04
CA GLY A 432 -9.14 -7.46 11.72
C GLY A 432 -10.29 -6.97 12.59
N ALA A 433 -11.45 -6.73 11.99
CA ALA A 433 -12.65 -6.25 12.67
C ALA A 433 -13.73 -7.34 12.79
N ALA A 434 -14.76 -7.08 13.61
CA ALA A 434 -15.97 -7.91 13.63
C ALA A 434 -16.81 -7.71 12.36
N GLU A 435 -17.72 -8.64 12.06
CA GLU A 435 -18.72 -8.41 11.01
C GLU A 435 -19.58 -7.17 11.31
N GLY A 436 -19.94 -6.43 10.25
CA GLY A 436 -20.78 -5.24 10.34
C GLY A 436 -20.01 -3.99 10.75
N GLN A 437 -18.74 -4.14 11.16
CA GLN A 437 -17.81 -3.04 11.39
C GLN A 437 -16.95 -2.79 10.15
N ALA A 438 -16.38 -1.58 10.07
CA ALA A 438 -15.39 -1.26 9.05
C ALA A 438 -14.17 -2.18 9.20
N ALA A 439 -13.64 -2.68 8.08
CA ALA A 439 -12.44 -3.51 8.07
C ALA A 439 -11.25 -2.78 8.73
N ALA A 440 -10.47 -3.51 9.53
CA ALA A 440 -9.25 -3.02 10.18
C ALA A 440 -8.01 -3.79 9.68
N ALA A 441 -6.79 -3.37 10.00
CA ALA A 441 -5.62 -4.17 9.65
C ALA A 441 -5.66 -5.52 10.37
N ALA A 442 -5.20 -6.59 9.72
CA ALA A 442 -5.26 -7.92 10.33
C ALA A 442 -4.30 -8.03 11.53
N GLY A 443 -4.68 -8.84 12.51
CA GLY A 443 -3.77 -9.34 13.54
C GLY A 443 -3.23 -10.73 13.16
N GLY A 444 -2.07 -11.10 13.69
CA GLY A 444 -1.43 -12.39 13.43
C GLY A 444 -1.95 -13.52 14.31
N VAL A 445 -2.19 -14.69 13.73
CA VAL A 445 -2.52 -15.92 14.46
C VAL A 445 -1.43 -16.97 14.24
N GLN A 446 -0.68 -17.26 15.29
CA GLN A 446 0.35 -18.29 15.32
C GLN A 446 -0.17 -19.47 16.16
N ALA A 447 -0.74 -20.46 15.49
CA ALA A 447 -1.24 -21.70 16.09
C ALA A 447 -1.09 -22.86 15.08
N GLY A 448 -1.05 -24.10 15.57
CA GLY A 448 -0.99 -25.28 14.69
C GLY A 448 -2.32 -25.56 14.01
N THR A 449 -3.38 -25.63 14.80
CA THR A 449 -4.73 -25.99 14.35
C THR A 449 -5.80 -25.11 15.01
N LEU A 450 -6.83 -24.77 14.26
CA LEU A 450 -8.10 -24.25 14.74
C LEU A 450 -9.15 -25.37 14.63
N VAL A 451 -9.86 -25.65 15.72
CA VAL A 451 -10.85 -26.73 15.82
C VAL A 451 -12.19 -26.16 16.24
N PHE A 452 -13.22 -26.35 15.43
CA PHE A 452 -14.60 -26.10 15.84
C PHE A 452 -15.12 -27.26 16.69
N GLY A 453 -15.66 -26.94 17.86
CA GLY A 453 -16.23 -27.89 18.81
C GLY A 453 -17.69 -28.24 18.52
N ALA A 454 -18.45 -28.56 19.57
CA ALA A 454 -19.86 -28.97 19.47
C ALA A 454 -20.86 -27.80 19.50
N GLY A 455 -20.40 -26.56 19.74
CA GLY A 455 -21.22 -25.35 19.78
C GLY A 455 -21.27 -24.59 18.46
N ALA A 456 -21.78 -23.36 18.50
CA ALA A 456 -21.85 -22.46 17.35
C ALA A 456 -20.53 -21.67 17.21
N GLY A 457 -19.63 -22.14 16.34
CA GLY A 457 -18.31 -21.54 16.16
C GLY A 457 -18.16 -20.79 14.83
N GLU A 458 -17.55 -19.61 14.88
CA GLU A 458 -17.28 -18.77 13.71
C GLU A 458 -15.82 -18.26 13.65
N LEU A 459 -15.28 -18.23 12.43
CA LEU A 459 -14.03 -17.56 12.07
C LEU A 459 -14.33 -16.48 11.04
N VAL A 460 -14.02 -15.23 11.36
CA VAL A 460 -14.34 -14.07 10.54
C VAL A 460 -13.05 -13.39 10.08
N PHE A 461 -12.94 -13.16 8.78
CA PHE A 461 -11.91 -12.32 8.18
C PHE A 461 -12.58 -11.03 7.69
N ASN A 462 -12.32 -9.92 8.39
CA ASN A 462 -12.77 -8.60 7.98
C ASN A 462 -11.59 -7.63 8.14
N HIS A 463 -10.67 -7.69 7.18
CA HIS A 463 -9.42 -6.95 7.28
C HIS A 463 -9.08 -6.16 6.00
N THR A 464 -8.10 -5.27 6.10
CA THR A 464 -7.66 -4.42 4.97
C THR A 464 -6.46 -4.98 4.20
N ASP A 465 -5.79 -6.02 4.71
CA ASP A 465 -4.58 -6.58 4.09
C ASP A 465 -4.85 -7.13 2.68
N THR A 466 -3.85 -6.95 1.80
CA THR A 466 -3.87 -7.38 0.38
C THR A 466 -3.25 -8.76 0.15
N GLY A 467 -2.86 -9.47 1.20
CA GLY A 467 -2.27 -10.81 1.11
C GLY A 467 -2.02 -11.47 2.47
N TYR A 468 -3.01 -11.43 3.37
CA TYR A 468 -2.90 -12.01 4.71
C TYR A 468 -2.77 -13.54 4.62
N ASN A 469 -1.67 -14.08 5.17
CA ASN A 469 -1.42 -15.51 5.20
C ASN A 469 -2.01 -16.13 6.47
N PHE A 470 -3.02 -17.00 6.31
CA PHE A 470 -3.55 -17.80 7.40
C PHE A 470 -3.04 -19.23 7.30
N ALA A 471 -2.04 -19.53 8.12
CA ALA A 471 -1.37 -20.83 8.17
C ALA A 471 -2.07 -21.93 9.00
N PRO A 472 -2.81 -21.64 10.09
CA PRO A 472 -3.42 -22.69 10.91
C PRO A 472 -4.33 -23.62 10.11
N LYS A 473 -4.26 -24.94 10.39
CA LYS A 473 -5.19 -25.92 9.83
C LYS A 473 -6.57 -25.73 10.45
N ILE A 474 -7.64 -25.88 9.69
CA ILE A 474 -9.01 -25.76 10.20
C ILE A 474 -9.69 -27.13 10.20
N SER A 475 -10.43 -27.45 11.26
CA SER A 475 -11.19 -28.71 11.37
C SER A 475 -12.47 -28.57 12.18
N GLY A 476 -13.37 -29.55 12.06
CA GLY A 476 -14.67 -29.56 12.73
C GLY A 476 -15.77 -28.85 11.94
N ASN A 477 -16.95 -28.76 12.54
CA ASN A 477 -18.13 -28.15 11.94
C ASN A 477 -18.33 -26.73 12.50
N GLY A 478 -18.09 -25.72 11.67
CA GLY A 478 -18.26 -24.31 12.03
C GLY A 478 -18.45 -23.44 10.79
N SER A 479 -18.43 -22.13 10.98
CA SER A 479 -18.64 -21.13 9.92
C SER A 479 -17.35 -20.35 9.67
N ILE A 480 -16.94 -20.25 8.41
CA ILE A 480 -15.86 -19.35 7.96
C ILE A 480 -16.49 -18.23 7.15
N ARG A 481 -16.15 -16.99 7.45
CA ARG A 481 -16.75 -15.81 6.80
C ARG A 481 -15.67 -14.84 6.35
N GLN A 482 -15.52 -14.65 5.04
CA GLN A 482 -14.66 -13.63 4.46
C GLN A 482 -15.50 -12.42 4.09
N ILE A 483 -15.22 -11.26 4.68
CA ILE A 483 -15.98 -10.02 4.49
C ILE A 483 -15.21 -9.02 3.64
N SER A 484 -13.91 -8.87 3.91
CA SER A 484 -13.03 -7.90 3.25
C SER A 484 -11.58 -8.37 3.31
N GLY A 485 -10.74 -7.78 2.45
CA GLY A 485 -9.32 -8.09 2.36
C GLY A 485 -9.03 -9.31 1.48
N VAL A 486 -7.75 -9.65 1.37
CA VAL A 486 -7.27 -10.83 0.63
C VAL A 486 -6.67 -11.83 1.62
N THR A 487 -7.35 -12.96 1.82
CA THR A 487 -6.91 -14.04 2.71
C THR A 487 -6.34 -15.20 1.90
N ARG A 488 -5.13 -15.66 2.24
CA ARG A 488 -4.49 -16.85 1.66
C ARG A 488 -4.51 -17.99 2.68
N LEU A 489 -5.32 -19.02 2.43
CA LEU A 489 -5.31 -20.25 3.22
C LEU A 489 -4.18 -21.18 2.76
N LEU A 490 -3.26 -21.47 3.67
CA LEU A 490 -2.07 -22.28 3.39
C LEU A 490 -2.13 -23.69 3.99
N GLY A 491 -2.87 -23.87 5.09
CA GLY A 491 -2.96 -25.12 5.82
C GLY A 491 -3.76 -26.22 5.11
N ASP A 492 -3.48 -27.47 5.46
CA ASP A 492 -4.36 -28.60 5.12
C ASP A 492 -5.56 -28.63 6.07
N SER A 493 -6.69 -28.06 5.60
CA SER A 493 -7.97 -28.00 6.32
C SER A 493 -8.98 -28.99 5.74
N SER A 494 -8.53 -30.16 5.26
CA SER A 494 -9.43 -31.21 4.77
C SER A 494 -10.37 -31.77 5.87
N GLY A 495 -10.02 -31.55 7.15
CA GLY A 495 -10.84 -31.92 8.30
C GLY A 495 -11.96 -30.93 8.63
N PHE A 496 -12.07 -29.81 7.92
CA PHE A 496 -13.19 -28.87 8.06
C PHE A 496 -14.43 -29.45 7.37
N THR A 497 -15.55 -29.53 8.09
CA THR A 497 -16.81 -30.11 7.59
C THR A 497 -17.96 -29.10 7.57
N GLY A 498 -17.69 -27.86 8.00
CA GLY A 498 -18.68 -26.79 8.07
C GLY A 498 -18.87 -26.06 6.75
N THR A 499 -19.22 -24.78 6.85
CA THR A 499 -19.50 -23.91 5.69
C THR A 499 -18.56 -22.71 5.63
N SER A 500 -18.17 -22.35 4.41
CA SER A 500 -17.44 -21.10 4.14
C SER A 500 -18.29 -20.16 3.29
N THR A 501 -18.43 -18.90 3.70
CA THR A 501 -19.16 -17.87 2.95
C THR A 501 -18.24 -16.69 2.67
N ILE A 502 -17.99 -16.43 1.39
CA ILE A 502 -17.11 -15.34 0.94
C ILE A 502 -18.00 -14.21 0.42
N LEU A 503 -18.11 -13.13 1.19
CA LEU A 503 -19.03 -12.02 0.94
C LEU A 503 -18.35 -10.82 0.26
N GLY A 504 -17.04 -10.71 0.38
CA GLY A 504 -16.25 -9.66 -0.27
C GLY A 504 -14.76 -9.95 -0.23
N GLY A 505 -13.98 -9.12 -0.93
CA GLY A 505 -12.54 -9.31 -1.06
C GLY A 505 -12.17 -10.58 -1.84
N ALA A 506 -10.97 -11.10 -1.58
CA ALA A 506 -10.48 -12.32 -2.22
C ALA A 506 -10.12 -13.40 -1.19
N PHE A 507 -10.50 -14.63 -1.49
CA PHE A 507 -10.19 -15.81 -0.71
C PHE A 507 -9.39 -16.78 -1.57
N VAL A 508 -8.12 -16.97 -1.24
CA VAL A 508 -7.16 -17.74 -2.04
C VAL A 508 -6.83 -19.03 -1.29
N VAL A 509 -7.29 -20.16 -1.81
CA VAL A 509 -7.03 -21.48 -1.21
C VAL A 509 -5.83 -22.11 -1.91
N ASN A 510 -4.67 -22.09 -1.26
CA ASN A 510 -3.45 -22.75 -1.75
C ASN A 510 -3.19 -24.09 -1.03
N GLY A 511 -3.75 -24.28 0.16
CA GLY A 511 -3.76 -25.56 0.89
C GLY A 511 -4.98 -26.42 0.51
N LYS A 512 -5.68 -26.92 1.54
CA LYS A 512 -6.97 -27.61 1.37
C LYS A 512 -8.01 -27.00 2.28
N LEU A 513 -9.26 -26.99 1.85
CA LEU A 513 -10.41 -26.57 2.64
C LEU A 513 -11.57 -27.52 2.39
N GLY A 514 -11.98 -28.28 3.40
CA GLY A 514 -13.16 -29.16 3.31
C GLY A 514 -14.48 -28.38 3.38
N GLY A 515 -15.59 -29.10 3.55
CA GLY A 515 -16.92 -28.50 3.73
C GLY A 515 -17.51 -27.88 2.45
N SER A 516 -18.66 -27.23 2.57
CA SER A 516 -19.29 -26.50 1.45
C SER A 516 -18.88 -25.04 1.45
N SER A 517 -18.76 -24.44 0.27
CA SER A 517 -18.33 -23.03 0.12
C SER A 517 -19.27 -22.26 -0.79
N THR A 518 -19.58 -21.02 -0.43
CA THR A 518 -20.38 -20.09 -1.24
C THR A 518 -19.58 -18.82 -1.50
N ILE A 519 -19.40 -18.47 -2.77
CA ILE A 519 -18.77 -17.21 -3.20
C ILE A 519 -19.89 -16.24 -3.58
N GLY A 520 -20.04 -15.18 -2.81
CA GLY A 520 -21.06 -14.15 -2.96
C GLY A 520 -20.76 -13.14 -4.07
N SER A 521 -21.71 -12.25 -4.31
CA SER A 521 -21.56 -11.17 -5.28
C SER A 521 -20.43 -10.21 -4.89
N GLY A 522 -19.53 -9.89 -5.83
CA GLY A 522 -18.37 -9.02 -5.59
C GLY A 522 -17.20 -9.69 -4.86
N ALA A 523 -17.33 -10.98 -4.49
CA ALA A 523 -16.25 -11.76 -3.92
C ALA A 523 -15.46 -12.53 -4.99
N PHE A 524 -14.20 -12.80 -4.67
CA PHE A 524 -13.27 -13.51 -5.53
C PHE A 524 -12.72 -14.77 -4.84
N LEU A 525 -12.78 -15.91 -5.52
CA LEU A 525 -12.13 -17.16 -5.13
C LEU A 525 -10.96 -17.44 -6.08
N GLY A 526 -9.80 -17.80 -5.55
CA GLY A 526 -8.70 -18.31 -6.36
C GLY A 526 -7.78 -19.26 -5.61
N GLY A 527 -6.57 -19.47 -6.15
CA GLY A 527 -5.54 -20.35 -5.58
C GLY A 527 -5.42 -21.70 -6.30
N VAL A 528 -4.40 -22.46 -5.91
CA VAL A 528 -4.04 -23.76 -6.55
C VAL A 528 -4.45 -24.99 -5.72
N GLY A 529 -5.16 -24.77 -4.62
CA GLY A 529 -5.46 -25.79 -3.61
C GLY A 529 -6.68 -26.67 -3.94
N THR A 530 -7.13 -27.42 -2.94
CA THR A 530 -8.35 -28.23 -3.02
C THR A 530 -9.46 -27.62 -2.16
N LEU A 531 -10.64 -27.42 -2.75
CA LEU A 531 -11.86 -27.06 -2.03
C LEU A 531 -12.84 -28.24 -1.98
N GLY A 532 -13.55 -28.33 -0.87
CA GLY A 532 -14.61 -29.30 -0.64
C GLY A 532 -14.13 -30.68 -0.21
N SER A 533 -15.11 -31.56 -0.09
CA SER A 533 -14.99 -32.97 0.25
C SER A 533 -16.09 -33.74 -0.48
N ALA A 534 -16.02 -35.08 -0.49
CA ALA A 534 -17.06 -35.89 -1.09
C ALA A 534 -18.46 -35.50 -0.53
N GLY A 535 -19.39 -35.17 -1.41
CA GLY A 535 -20.76 -34.76 -1.07
C GLY A 535 -20.94 -33.28 -0.71
N SER A 536 -19.87 -32.47 -0.63
CA SER A 536 -19.99 -31.02 -0.45
C SER A 536 -20.18 -30.30 -1.78
N THR A 537 -20.51 -29.01 -1.72
CA THR A 537 -20.72 -28.18 -2.93
C THR A 537 -19.96 -26.86 -2.80
N LEU A 538 -19.23 -26.50 -3.86
CA LEU A 538 -18.81 -25.13 -4.14
C LEU A 538 -19.88 -24.44 -5.00
N THR A 539 -20.46 -23.37 -4.47
CA THR A 539 -21.42 -22.52 -5.19
C THR A 539 -20.81 -21.15 -5.44
N VAL A 540 -20.69 -20.74 -6.70
CA VAL A 540 -20.37 -19.35 -7.08
C VAL A 540 -21.69 -18.66 -7.39
N ALA A 541 -22.11 -17.71 -6.56
CA ALA A 541 -23.35 -16.96 -6.76
C ALA A 541 -23.21 -15.95 -7.90
N GLY A 542 -24.35 -15.42 -8.38
CA GLY A 542 -24.37 -14.34 -9.35
C GLY A 542 -23.55 -13.13 -8.88
N GLY A 543 -22.65 -12.65 -9.73
CA GLY A 543 -21.69 -11.59 -9.41
C GLY A 543 -20.44 -12.03 -8.66
N GLY A 544 -20.34 -13.28 -8.22
CA GLY A 544 -19.11 -13.87 -7.67
C GLY A 544 -18.16 -14.34 -8.77
N VAL A 545 -16.86 -14.33 -8.50
CA VAL A 545 -15.81 -14.72 -9.45
C VAL A 545 -15.00 -15.89 -8.89
N HIS A 546 -14.83 -16.93 -9.70
CA HIS A 546 -13.88 -18.01 -9.47
C HIS A 546 -12.77 -17.90 -10.52
N ALA A 547 -11.54 -17.63 -10.07
CA ALA A 547 -10.35 -17.59 -10.90
C ALA A 547 -9.35 -18.62 -10.36
N PRO A 548 -9.48 -19.89 -10.79
CA PRO A 548 -8.57 -20.95 -10.36
C PRO A 548 -7.11 -20.62 -10.68
N GLY A 549 -6.21 -21.07 -9.81
CA GLY A 549 -4.76 -20.90 -9.98
C GLY A 549 -4.16 -19.75 -9.17
N ASN A 550 -2.83 -19.61 -9.28
CA ASN A 550 -2.13 -18.32 -9.14
C ASN A 550 -1.75 -17.81 -10.54
N SER A 551 -2.57 -18.23 -11.51
CA SER A 551 -2.61 -18.04 -12.95
C SER A 551 -1.26 -17.94 -13.71
N ILE A 552 -0.87 -18.95 -14.51
CA ILE A 552 -1.62 -20.17 -14.89
C ILE A 552 -1.47 -21.31 -13.86
N GLY A 553 -2.57 -21.96 -13.45
CA GLY A 553 -2.57 -23.10 -12.53
C GLY A 553 -3.85 -23.95 -12.49
N VAL A 554 -3.84 -24.95 -11.62
CA VAL A 554 -4.95 -25.90 -11.44
C VAL A 554 -5.54 -25.74 -10.03
N GLN A 555 -6.87 -25.70 -9.93
CA GLN A 555 -7.59 -25.78 -8.66
C GLN A 555 -8.51 -26.99 -8.64
N THR A 556 -8.58 -27.71 -7.52
CA THR A 556 -9.40 -28.93 -7.41
C THR A 556 -10.63 -28.68 -6.54
N ILE A 557 -11.79 -29.10 -7.02
CA ILE A 557 -13.05 -29.14 -6.29
C ILE A 557 -13.37 -30.62 -6.02
N ALA A 558 -13.20 -31.06 -4.77
CA ALA A 558 -13.42 -32.45 -4.36
C ALA A 558 -14.92 -32.82 -4.20
N GLY A 559 -15.82 -31.84 -4.34
CA GLY A 559 -17.26 -32.00 -4.31
C GLY A 559 -17.94 -31.59 -5.62
N ASN A 560 -19.20 -31.17 -5.53
CA ASN A 560 -19.95 -30.61 -6.66
C ASN A 560 -19.55 -29.15 -6.92
N TYR A 561 -19.61 -28.72 -8.18
CA TYR A 561 -19.33 -27.36 -8.60
C TYR A 561 -20.55 -26.75 -9.29
N ILE A 562 -21.12 -25.71 -8.69
CA ILE A 562 -22.23 -24.93 -9.25
C ILE A 562 -21.74 -23.50 -9.45
N ASN A 563 -21.71 -23.03 -10.69
CA ASN A 563 -21.33 -21.66 -11.00
C ASN A 563 -22.50 -20.90 -11.64
N ASN A 564 -22.97 -19.87 -10.94
CA ASN A 564 -23.95 -18.90 -11.40
C ASN A 564 -23.34 -17.49 -11.59
N GLY A 565 -22.03 -17.36 -11.39
CA GLY A 565 -21.26 -16.13 -11.50
C GLY A 565 -20.32 -16.19 -12.70
N THR A 566 -19.04 -15.88 -12.49
CA THR A 566 -18.01 -15.90 -13.54
C THR A 566 -16.94 -16.93 -13.23
N LEU A 567 -16.61 -17.78 -14.20
CA LEU A 567 -15.34 -18.50 -14.23
C LEU A 567 -14.35 -17.67 -15.05
N ARG A 568 -13.27 -17.21 -14.42
CA ARG A 568 -12.18 -16.52 -15.11
C ARG A 568 -11.05 -17.50 -15.37
N ILE A 569 -10.63 -17.60 -16.62
CA ILE A 569 -9.54 -18.48 -17.05
C ILE A 569 -8.47 -17.63 -17.72
N GLU A 570 -7.25 -17.66 -17.18
CA GLU A 570 -6.09 -17.15 -17.90
C GLU A 570 -5.57 -18.22 -18.86
N ALA A 571 -5.18 -17.79 -20.05
CA ALA A 571 -4.68 -18.68 -21.09
C ALA A 571 -3.46 -18.09 -21.78
N THR A 572 -2.55 -18.96 -22.21
CA THR A 572 -1.44 -18.67 -23.12
C THR A 572 -1.52 -19.66 -24.29
N PRO A 573 -0.73 -19.50 -25.35
CA PRO A 573 -0.63 -20.51 -26.40
C PRO A 573 -0.20 -21.91 -25.93
N PHE A 574 0.24 -22.08 -24.67
CA PHE A 574 0.77 -23.35 -24.15
C PHE A 574 0.05 -23.91 -22.93
N ALA A 575 -0.71 -23.08 -22.21
CA ALA A 575 -1.32 -23.48 -20.95
C ALA A 575 -2.55 -22.63 -20.65
N THR A 576 -3.47 -23.19 -19.85
CA THR A 576 -4.64 -22.48 -19.33
C THR A 576 -4.81 -22.78 -17.86
N ASP A 577 -5.47 -21.85 -17.15
CA ASP A 577 -6.09 -22.20 -15.89
C ASP A 577 -7.07 -23.37 -16.07
N ARG A 578 -7.17 -24.20 -15.05
CA ARG A 578 -8.03 -25.39 -15.07
C ARG A 578 -8.69 -25.65 -13.71
N VAL A 579 -9.98 -25.94 -13.75
CA VAL A 579 -10.71 -26.48 -12.59
C VAL A 579 -10.84 -27.99 -12.76
N VAL A 580 -10.42 -28.77 -11.76
CA VAL A 580 -10.68 -30.22 -11.71
C VAL A 580 -11.82 -30.46 -10.73
N VAL A 581 -12.91 -31.11 -11.16
CA VAL A 581 -14.11 -31.32 -10.34
C VAL A 581 -14.40 -32.80 -10.18
N ALA A 582 -14.45 -33.26 -8.93
CA ALA A 582 -14.72 -34.66 -8.60
C ALA A 582 -16.22 -35.02 -8.62
N GLY A 583 -17.11 -34.05 -8.37
CA GLY A 583 -18.56 -34.21 -8.35
C GLY A 583 -19.25 -33.77 -9.64
N SER A 584 -20.52 -33.35 -9.54
CA SER A 584 -21.26 -32.78 -10.67
C SER A 584 -20.80 -31.36 -10.99
N VAL A 585 -20.99 -30.92 -12.24
CA VAL A 585 -20.67 -29.57 -12.72
C VAL A 585 -21.92 -28.95 -13.33
N ASP A 586 -22.34 -27.79 -12.84
CA ASP A 586 -23.40 -26.96 -13.43
C ASP A 586 -22.89 -25.54 -13.69
N ILE A 587 -22.86 -25.16 -14.96
CA ILE A 587 -22.42 -23.86 -15.46
C ILE A 587 -23.48 -23.17 -16.31
N SER A 588 -24.72 -23.67 -16.29
CA SER A 588 -25.83 -23.19 -17.12
C SER A 588 -26.13 -21.70 -16.95
N SER A 589 -25.75 -21.11 -15.81
CA SER A 589 -25.90 -19.68 -15.49
C SER A 589 -24.58 -18.93 -15.39
N ALA A 590 -23.44 -19.57 -15.67
CA ALA A 590 -22.12 -18.96 -15.56
C ALA A 590 -21.74 -18.16 -16.81
N ALA A 591 -21.00 -17.07 -16.61
CA ALA A 591 -20.20 -16.45 -17.65
C ALA A 591 -18.77 -17.03 -17.64
N LEU A 592 -18.16 -17.17 -18.81
CA LEU A 592 -16.73 -17.44 -18.96
C LEU A 592 -16.00 -16.14 -19.32
N ASP A 593 -14.99 -15.78 -18.54
CA ASP A 593 -14.12 -14.63 -18.81
C ASP A 593 -12.71 -15.12 -19.16
N LEU A 594 -12.35 -15.04 -20.44
CA LEU A 594 -11.07 -15.48 -20.97
C LEU A 594 -10.07 -14.33 -21.00
N ALA A 595 -9.05 -14.41 -20.15
CA ALA A 595 -7.92 -13.51 -20.15
C ALA A 595 -6.75 -14.18 -20.87
N VAL A 596 -6.67 -14.01 -22.19
CA VAL A 596 -5.58 -14.61 -22.97
C VAL A 596 -4.38 -13.69 -22.97
N SER A 597 -3.28 -14.15 -22.38
CA SER A 597 -1.98 -13.51 -22.45
C SER A 597 -1.19 -14.10 -23.61
N PRO A 598 -0.60 -13.27 -24.47
CA PRO A 598 0.02 -13.74 -25.70
C PRO A 598 1.47 -14.22 -25.50
N GLY A 599 1.81 -14.67 -24.30
CA GLY A 599 3.14 -15.12 -23.93
C GLY A 599 3.49 -16.45 -24.60
N GLY A 600 4.22 -16.39 -25.71
CA GLY A 600 4.89 -17.55 -26.29
C GLY A 600 6.16 -17.18 -27.07
N GLY A 601 7.06 -18.14 -27.27
CA GLY A 601 8.22 -17.96 -28.16
C GLY A 601 7.88 -18.32 -29.62
N PRO A 602 8.80 -18.09 -30.57
CA PRO A 602 8.59 -18.40 -31.99
C PRO A 602 8.20 -19.87 -32.21
N GLY A 603 7.12 -20.12 -32.99
CA GLY A 603 6.64 -21.47 -33.34
C GLY A 603 5.39 -21.96 -32.58
N SER A 604 4.75 -21.11 -31.79
CA SER A 604 3.54 -21.41 -31.00
C SER A 604 2.26 -21.42 -31.84
N ASN A 605 1.78 -22.58 -32.28
CA ASN A 605 0.47 -22.62 -32.93
C ASN A 605 -0.66 -22.36 -31.90
N ILE A 606 -1.21 -21.15 -31.90
CA ILE A 606 -2.34 -20.72 -31.05
C ILE A 606 -3.62 -21.54 -31.30
N PHE A 607 -3.65 -22.29 -32.40
CA PHE A 607 -4.71 -23.24 -32.77
C PHE A 607 -4.37 -24.68 -32.36
N SER A 608 -3.44 -24.88 -31.42
CA SER A 608 -3.07 -26.20 -30.91
C SER A 608 -4.27 -27.00 -30.38
N THR A 609 -4.00 -28.23 -29.95
CA THR A 609 -4.98 -29.11 -29.28
C THR A 609 -5.79 -28.36 -28.22
N PRO A 610 -7.09 -28.65 -28.09
CA PRO A 610 -7.96 -27.94 -27.17
C PRO A 610 -7.47 -28.10 -25.72
N PHE A 611 -7.51 -27.02 -24.94
CA PHE A 611 -7.15 -27.00 -23.53
C PHE A 611 -8.35 -27.37 -22.66
N THR A 612 -8.19 -28.31 -21.74
CA THR A 612 -9.24 -28.59 -20.74
C THR A 612 -9.27 -27.48 -19.68
N ILE A 613 -10.35 -26.71 -19.64
CA ILE A 613 -10.57 -25.64 -18.66
C ILE A 613 -11.44 -26.10 -17.48
N ILE A 614 -12.28 -27.11 -17.71
CA ILE A 614 -12.98 -27.86 -16.65
C ILE A 614 -12.75 -29.35 -16.92
N GLU A 615 -12.05 -30.01 -16.02
CA GLU A 615 -11.86 -31.46 -16.01
C GLU A 615 -12.86 -32.08 -15.03
N LYS A 616 -13.82 -32.88 -15.51
CA LYS A 616 -14.86 -33.51 -14.69
C LYS A 616 -14.58 -34.99 -14.52
N THR A 617 -14.14 -35.40 -13.35
CA THR A 617 -13.71 -36.81 -13.14
C THR A 617 -14.87 -37.77 -12.83
N SER A 618 -16.09 -37.27 -12.63
CA SER A 618 -17.29 -38.11 -12.40
C SER A 618 -18.03 -38.43 -13.70
N ALA A 619 -18.75 -39.55 -13.76
CA ALA A 619 -19.56 -39.90 -14.94
C ALA A 619 -20.68 -38.88 -15.26
N GLY A 620 -21.12 -38.84 -16.52
CA GLY A 620 -22.19 -37.96 -17.02
C GLY A 620 -21.69 -36.59 -17.49
N ALA A 621 -22.50 -35.88 -18.27
CA ALA A 621 -22.12 -34.60 -18.89
C ALA A 621 -22.08 -33.43 -17.89
N VAL A 622 -21.36 -32.36 -18.26
CA VAL A 622 -21.50 -31.03 -17.66
C VAL A 622 -22.89 -30.47 -17.95
N SER A 623 -23.53 -29.84 -16.97
CA SER A 623 -24.86 -29.24 -17.13
C SER A 623 -24.77 -27.82 -17.71
N GLY A 624 -25.36 -27.67 -18.90
CA GLY A 624 -25.49 -26.41 -19.63
C GLY A 624 -24.19 -25.95 -20.33
N PRO A 625 -24.30 -25.15 -21.40
CA PRO A 625 -23.18 -24.31 -21.84
C PRO A 625 -23.04 -23.09 -20.92
N PHE A 626 -21.91 -22.38 -21.03
CA PHE A 626 -21.81 -21.03 -20.47
C PHE A 626 -22.86 -20.10 -21.09
N LEU A 627 -23.43 -19.21 -20.27
CA LEU A 627 -24.42 -18.22 -20.68
C LEU A 627 -23.82 -17.15 -21.61
N SER A 628 -22.57 -16.76 -21.36
CA SER A 628 -21.80 -15.84 -22.19
C SER A 628 -20.30 -16.12 -22.08
N VAL A 629 -19.56 -15.68 -23.10
CA VAL A 629 -18.09 -15.73 -23.12
C VAL A 629 -17.56 -14.33 -23.42
N THR A 630 -16.72 -13.79 -22.54
CA THR A 630 -15.95 -12.56 -22.76
C THR A 630 -14.49 -12.91 -22.99
N GLN A 631 -13.80 -12.10 -23.81
CA GLN A 631 -12.37 -12.26 -24.08
C GLN A 631 -11.72 -10.92 -24.41
N ASN A 632 -10.39 -10.86 -24.30
CA ASN A 632 -9.55 -9.71 -24.66
C ASN A 632 -8.97 -9.76 -26.08
N LEU A 633 -9.38 -10.75 -26.91
CA LEU A 633 -8.85 -10.95 -28.26
C LEU A 633 -9.78 -10.38 -29.34
N LEU A 634 -9.19 -9.67 -30.30
CA LEU A 634 -9.94 -9.02 -31.38
C LEU A 634 -10.15 -9.92 -32.60
N PHE A 635 -9.14 -10.73 -32.94
CA PHE A 635 -9.06 -11.50 -34.18
C PHE A 635 -9.40 -12.98 -34.00
N LEU A 636 -9.53 -13.42 -32.77
CA LEU A 636 -9.78 -14.80 -32.43
C LEU A 636 -11.17 -14.94 -31.81
N GLU A 637 -11.76 -16.11 -31.93
CA GLU A 637 -12.98 -16.49 -31.22
C GLU A 637 -12.75 -17.80 -30.46
N PRO A 638 -13.27 -17.92 -29.23
CA PRO A 638 -13.16 -19.12 -28.44
C PRO A 638 -14.22 -20.13 -28.86
N LEU A 639 -13.79 -21.36 -29.11
CA LEU A 639 -14.64 -22.51 -29.31
C LEU A 639 -14.58 -23.41 -28.09
N LEU A 640 -15.76 -23.71 -27.55
CA LEU A 640 -15.93 -24.57 -26.40
C LEU A 640 -16.57 -25.88 -26.82
N ASP A 641 -15.96 -26.99 -26.41
CA ASP A 641 -16.53 -28.34 -26.52
C ASP A 641 -16.82 -28.87 -25.11
N TYR A 642 -18.09 -29.14 -24.83
CA TYR A 642 -18.62 -29.60 -23.54
C TYR A 642 -18.66 -31.13 -23.42
N ALA A 643 -18.19 -31.85 -24.44
CA ALA A 643 -17.95 -33.28 -24.43
C ALA A 643 -16.47 -33.58 -24.80
N GLY A 644 -15.58 -32.62 -24.58
CA GLY A 644 -14.17 -32.76 -24.87
C GLY A 644 -13.45 -33.68 -23.87
N GLY A 645 -12.12 -33.79 -24.01
CA GLY A 645 -11.30 -34.61 -23.12
C GLY A 645 -11.64 -36.10 -23.22
N ASP A 646 -12.13 -36.69 -22.13
CA ASP A 646 -12.59 -38.09 -22.07
C ASP A 646 -14.10 -38.28 -22.32
N GLY A 647 -14.83 -37.20 -22.70
CA GLY A 647 -16.24 -37.24 -23.10
C GLY A 647 -17.19 -36.45 -22.20
N ASN A 648 -16.70 -35.81 -21.14
CA ASN A 648 -17.49 -35.00 -20.22
C ASN A 648 -16.78 -33.71 -19.73
N ASP A 649 -15.64 -33.35 -20.34
CA ASP A 649 -14.88 -32.15 -20.00
C ASP A 649 -15.36 -30.93 -20.79
N VAL A 650 -15.03 -29.74 -20.29
CA VAL A 650 -15.10 -28.50 -21.06
C VAL A 650 -13.71 -28.15 -21.57
N THR A 651 -13.57 -28.15 -22.89
CA THR A 651 -12.31 -27.82 -23.56
C THR A 651 -12.43 -26.56 -24.40
N LEU A 652 -11.35 -25.79 -24.47
CA LEU A 652 -11.23 -24.50 -25.15
C LEU A 652 -10.23 -24.61 -26.30
N ARG A 653 -10.65 -24.21 -27.50
CA ARG A 653 -9.77 -23.97 -28.64
C ARG A 653 -10.00 -22.56 -29.16
N LEU A 654 -8.94 -21.85 -29.53
CA LEU A 654 -9.08 -20.58 -30.24
C LEU A 654 -9.21 -20.85 -31.75
N GLN A 655 -9.91 -19.99 -32.48
CA GLN A 655 -9.85 -19.98 -33.94
C GLN A 655 -9.91 -18.57 -34.49
N ARG A 656 -9.44 -18.38 -35.73
CA ARG A 656 -9.50 -17.08 -36.40
C ARG A 656 -10.96 -16.72 -36.72
N ASN A 657 -11.37 -15.52 -36.33
CA ASN A 657 -12.67 -14.97 -36.72
C ASN A 657 -12.62 -14.31 -38.12
N GLY A 658 -13.76 -13.82 -38.61
CA GLY A 658 -13.87 -13.24 -39.96
C GLY A 658 -13.33 -11.80 -40.13
N LEU A 659 -12.80 -11.15 -39.08
CA LEU A 659 -12.30 -9.78 -39.17
C LEU A 659 -10.88 -9.76 -39.74
N ALA A 660 -10.66 -9.27 -40.96
CA ALA A 660 -9.32 -9.11 -41.54
C ALA A 660 -8.41 -8.17 -40.71
N PHE A 661 -7.09 -8.39 -40.66
CA PHE A 661 -6.16 -7.52 -39.94
C PHE A 661 -6.20 -6.07 -40.48
N SER A 662 -6.26 -5.95 -41.80
CA SER A 662 -6.35 -4.65 -42.50
C SER A 662 -7.60 -3.84 -42.15
N GLY A 663 -8.69 -4.48 -41.72
CA GLY A 663 -9.94 -3.82 -41.32
C GLY A 663 -9.82 -2.97 -40.04
N VAL A 664 -8.69 -3.06 -39.33
CA VAL A 664 -8.42 -2.34 -38.08
C VAL A 664 -7.43 -1.19 -38.27
N GLY A 665 -6.70 -1.18 -39.40
CA GLY A 665 -5.74 -0.15 -39.74
C GLY A 665 -6.41 1.20 -40.01
N LEU A 666 -5.76 2.29 -39.58
CA LEU A 666 -6.23 3.66 -39.83
C LEU A 666 -5.35 4.40 -40.83
N THR A 667 -4.06 4.08 -40.89
CA THR A 667 -3.09 4.71 -41.78
C THR A 667 -2.81 3.84 -43.00
N ARG A 668 -2.21 4.44 -44.05
CA ARG A 668 -1.79 3.69 -45.23
C ARG A 668 -0.79 2.60 -44.87
N ASN A 669 0.21 2.92 -44.04
CA ASN A 669 1.22 1.97 -43.60
C ASN A 669 0.60 0.83 -42.80
N GLN A 670 -0.34 1.13 -41.89
CA GLN A 670 -1.04 0.11 -41.12
C GLN A 670 -1.86 -0.83 -42.00
N VAL A 671 -2.68 -0.29 -42.90
CA VAL A 671 -3.53 -1.09 -43.80
C VAL A 671 -2.69 -1.96 -44.72
N SER A 672 -1.64 -1.39 -45.32
CA SER A 672 -0.76 -2.11 -46.24
C SER A 672 0.02 -3.22 -45.53
N THR A 673 0.60 -2.93 -44.37
CA THR A 673 1.35 -3.93 -43.58
C THR A 673 0.44 -5.03 -43.05
N ALA A 674 -0.74 -4.66 -42.52
CA ALA A 674 -1.72 -5.63 -42.03
C ALA A 674 -2.21 -6.58 -43.12
N ALA A 675 -2.44 -6.07 -44.34
CA ALA A 675 -2.80 -6.90 -45.49
C ALA A 675 -1.68 -7.88 -45.88
N ALA A 676 -0.43 -7.47 -45.79
CA ALA A 676 0.72 -8.36 -46.03
C ALA A 676 0.85 -9.44 -44.96
N VAL A 677 0.65 -9.08 -43.69
CA VAL A 677 0.65 -10.04 -42.58
C VAL A 677 -0.51 -11.03 -42.72
N ASP A 678 -1.70 -10.60 -43.16
CA ASP A 678 -2.86 -11.48 -43.41
C ASP A 678 -2.55 -12.60 -44.44
N MET A 679 -1.60 -12.38 -45.37
CA MET A 679 -1.21 -13.36 -46.40
C MET A 679 -0.18 -14.38 -45.92
N LEU A 680 0.44 -14.17 -44.74
CA LEU A 680 1.41 -15.10 -44.19
C LEU A 680 0.74 -16.40 -43.73
N ASP A 681 1.53 -17.48 -43.68
CA ASP A 681 1.10 -18.70 -43.01
C ASP A 681 0.75 -18.40 -41.55
N SER A 682 -0.36 -18.95 -41.05
CA SER A 682 -0.82 -18.78 -39.66
C SER A 682 0.16 -19.34 -38.62
N ALA A 683 1.12 -20.16 -39.02
CA ALA A 683 2.23 -20.61 -38.20
C ALA A 683 3.35 -19.56 -38.06
N SER A 684 3.37 -18.51 -38.87
CA SER A 684 4.38 -17.44 -38.80
C SER A 684 4.21 -16.61 -37.53
N ALA A 685 5.33 -16.19 -36.94
CA ALA A 685 5.31 -15.46 -35.68
C ALA A 685 4.67 -14.06 -35.83
N ALA A 686 4.89 -13.38 -36.97
CA ALA A 686 4.26 -12.10 -37.26
C ALA A 686 2.73 -12.20 -37.34
N TRP A 687 2.21 -13.24 -38.00
CA TRP A 687 0.76 -13.49 -38.08
C TRP A 687 0.17 -13.78 -36.69
N GLN A 688 0.82 -14.65 -35.91
CA GLN A 688 0.37 -15.02 -34.57
C GLN A 688 0.38 -13.84 -33.61
N GLY A 689 1.43 -13.02 -33.64
CA GLY A 689 1.54 -11.87 -32.76
C GLY A 689 0.47 -10.82 -33.03
N VAL A 690 0.12 -10.61 -34.30
CA VAL A 690 -1.02 -9.76 -34.66
C VAL A 690 -2.34 -10.39 -34.23
N ALA A 691 -2.56 -11.69 -34.48
CA ALA A 691 -3.80 -12.38 -34.11
C ALA A 691 -4.06 -12.33 -32.58
N LEU A 692 -3.00 -12.33 -31.79
CA LEU A 692 -3.01 -12.26 -30.33
C LEU A 692 -3.07 -10.84 -29.76
N ALA A 693 -3.18 -9.80 -30.59
CA ALA A 693 -3.27 -8.43 -30.11
C ALA A 693 -4.50 -8.21 -29.22
N GLY A 694 -4.26 -7.61 -28.04
CA GLY A 694 -5.27 -7.33 -27.01
C GLY A 694 -6.24 -6.17 -27.34
N GLY A 695 -6.71 -6.10 -28.60
CA GLY A 695 -7.59 -5.05 -29.11
C GLY A 695 -7.01 -4.24 -30.27
N ALA A 696 -7.81 -3.31 -30.77
CA ALA A 696 -7.54 -2.60 -32.01
C ALA A 696 -6.30 -1.68 -31.93
N SER A 697 -6.07 -1.05 -30.77
CA SER A 697 -4.91 -0.18 -30.58
C SER A 697 -3.59 -0.95 -30.54
N ALA A 698 -3.57 -2.11 -29.87
CA ALA A 698 -2.40 -2.99 -29.84
C ALA A 698 -2.08 -3.54 -31.24
N ALA A 699 -3.11 -3.93 -32.01
CA ALA A 699 -2.95 -4.39 -33.38
C ALA A 699 -2.31 -3.32 -34.29
N ARG A 700 -2.80 -2.08 -34.21
CA ARG A 700 -2.25 -0.94 -34.99
C ARG A 700 -0.80 -0.63 -34.65
N ALA A 701 -0.44 -0.65 -33.36
CA ALA A 701 0.95 -0.49 -32.94
C ALA A 701 1.83 -1.62 -33.50
N GLY A 702 1.31 -2.85 -33.55
CA GLY A 702 1.97 -3.99 -34.19
C GLY A 702 2.21 -3.77 -35.69
N PHE A 703 1.22 -3.27 -36.43
CA PHE A 703 1.37 -2.95 -37.86
C PHE A 703 2.43 -1.85 -38.09
N ASP A 704 2.46 -0.84 -37.22
CA ASP A 704 3.41 0.26 -37.29
C ASP A 704 4.86 -0.24 -37.18
N VAL A 705 5.17 -1.06 -36.15
CA VAL A 705 6.54 -1.59 -35.95
C VAL A 705 6.93 -2.63 -36.99
N LEU A 706 5.96 -3.36 -37.57
CA LEU A 706 6.18 -4.34 -38.64
C LEU A 706 6.38 -3.69 -40.03
N SER A 707 6.06 -2.40 -40.19
CA SER A 707 5.95 -1.76 -41.50
C SER A 707 7.28 -1.54 -42.24
N GLY A 708 8.39 -1.39 -41.52
CA GLY A 708 9.68 -1.00 -42.10
C GLY A 708 9.73 0.45 -42.59
N GLU A 709 8.85 1.35 -42.15
CA GLU A 709 8.72 2.72 -42.68
C GLU A 709 10.00 3.59 -42.60
N ILE A 710 10.98 3.19 -41.78
CA ILE A 710 12.29 3.83 -41.73
C ILE A 710 13.04 3.76 -43.08
N HIS A 711 12.87 2.69 -43.87
CA HIS A 711 13.50 2.58 -45.20
C HIS A 711 12.99 3.63 -46.18
N ALA A 712 11.70 3.97 -46.09
CA ALA A 712 11.12 5.06 -46.88
C ALA A 712 11.55 6.44 -46.33
N SER A 713 11.55 6.62 -45.00
CA SER A 713 11.94 7.88 -44.35
C SER A 713 13.43 8.21 -44.50
N ALA A 714 14.30 7.20 -44.65
CA ALA A 714 15.71 7.39 -44.96
C ALA A 714 15.90 8.19 -46.26
N LYS A 715 15.05 7.99 -47.28
CA LYS A 715 15.10 8.76 -48.54
C LYS A 715 14.83 10.24 -48.29
N THR A 716 13.94 10.60 -47.36
CA THR A 716 13.74 12.00 -46.94
C THR A 716 15.00 12.59 -46.32
N ALA A 717 15.71 11.84 -45.46
CA ALA A 717 16.98 12.28 -44.89
C ALA A 717 18.03 12.53 -45.98
N LEU A 718 18.19 11.60 -46.94
CA LEU A 718 19.14 11.74 -48.04
C LEU A 718 18.82 12.92 -48.97
N ILE A 719 17.53 13.13 -49.27
CA ILE A 719 17.07 14.28 -50.07
C ILE A 719 17.40 15.60 -49.36
N GLU A 720 17.13 15.70 -48.06
CA GLU A 720 17.43 16.92 -47.29
C GLU A 720 18.94 17.15 -47.16
N ASP A 721 19.74 16.11 -46.91
CA ASP A 721 21.19 16.21 -46.77
C ASP A 721 21.90 16.58 -48.07
N SER A 722 21.33 16.25 -49.23
CA SER A 722 21.86 16.60 -50.55
C SER A 722 22.19 18.09 -50.69
N ARG A 723 21.50 18.96 -49.93
CA ARG A 723 21.70 20.41 -49.96
C ARG A 723 23.07 20.85 -49.45
N PHE A 724 23.73 20.11 -48.55
CA PHE A 724 24.99 20.58 -47.96
C PHE A 724 26.08 20.71 -49.02
N LEU A 725 26.19 19.72 -49.91
CA LEU A 725 27.13 19.73 -51.03
C LEU A 725 26.82 20.85 -52.02
N ARG A 726 25.53 21.04 -52.38
CA ARG A 726 25.09 22.14 -53.25
C ARG A 726 25.37 23.51 -52.65
N ASN A 727 25.03 23.69 -51.37
CA ASN A 727 25.21 24.94 -50.67
C ASN A 727 26.69 25.28 -50.54
N ALA A 728 27.57 24.31 -50.23
CA ALA A 728 29.01 24.57 -50.19
C ALA A 728 29.55 25.08 -51.54
N MET A 729 29.12 24.50 -52.66
CA MET A 729 29.51 24.97 -54.01
C MET A 729 28.95 26.37 -54.34
N ASN A 730 27.69 26.63 -54.00
CA ASN A 730 27.08 27.95 -54.20
C ASN A 730 27.70 29.02 -53.29
N ASP A 731 27.93 28.73 -52.01
CA ASP A 731 28.53 29.63 -51.03
C ASP A 731 29.98 29.96 -51.43
N ARG A 732 30.72 28.99 -51.96
CA ARG A 732 32.05 29.19 -52.52
C ARG A 732 32.02 30.16 -53.71
N LEU A 733 31.16 29.91 -54.71
CA LEU A 733 31.01 30.81 -55.86
C LEU A 733 30.48 32.20 -55.47
N TYR A 734 29.58 32.29 -54.49
CA TYR A 734 29.09 33.56 -53.96
C TYR A 734 30.22 34.38 -53.30
N GLY A 735 31.07 33.71 -52.50
CA GLY A 735 32.23 34.35 -51.86
C GLY A 735 33.26 34.85 -52.87
N VAL A 736 33.52 34.11 -53.94
CA VAL A 736 34.45 34.54 -55.00
C VAL A 736 33.92 35.76 -55.75
N PHE A 737 32.63 35.78 -56.10
CA PHE A 737 32.05 36.89 -56.87
C PHE A 737 31.72 38.14 -56.02
N SER A 738 31.87 38.06 -54.69
CA SER A 738 31.75 39.22 -53.79
C SER A 738 33.07 39.95 -53.54
N ASP A 739 34.21 39.27 -53.69
CA ASP A 739 35.53 39.90 -53.71
C ASP A 739 35.89 40.15 -55.19
N ALA A 740 36.48 41.30 -55.54
CA ALA A 740 36.88 41.60 -56.92
C ALA A 740 38.10 40.79 -57.41
N ASP A 741 38.18 39.49 -57.07
CA ASP A 741 39.37 38.63 -57.19
C ASP A 741 39.06 37.41 -58.07
N VAL A 742 39.28 37.59 -59.38
CA VAL A 742 38.95 36.61 -60.42
C VAL A 742 40.17 35.78 -60.84
N GLU A 743 41.41 36.13 -60.47
CA GLU A 743 42.61 35.55 -61.11
C GLU A 743 43.24 34.34 -60.39
N HIS A 744 43.05 34.19 -59.07
CA HIS A 744 43.78 33.18 -58.28
C HIS A 744 43.11 31.80 -58.23
N ALA A 745 43.93 30.74 -58.23
CA ALA A 745 43.48 29.41 -57.87
C ALA A 745 43.22 29.36 -56.35
N THR A 746 42.19 28.64 -55.91
CA THR A 746 41.88 28.55 -54.48
C THR A 746 41.55 27.13 -54.11
N ILE A 747 42.10 26.70 -52.98
CA ILE A 747 41.69 25.48 -52.29
C ILE A 747 40.82 25.90 -51.12
N TRP A 748 39.70 25.21 -50.93
CA TRP A 748 38.79 25.47 -49.83
C TRP A 748 38.41 24.19 -49.12
N SER A 749 38.07 24.33 -47.84
CA SER A 749 37.53 23.26 -47.00
C SER A 749 36.30 23.76 -46.26
N HIS A 750 35.33 22.88 -46.09
CA HIS A 750 34.04 23.19 -45.48
C HIS A 750 33.63 22.06 -44.54
N GLY A 751 33.72 22.32 -43.23
CA GLY A 751 33.17 21.46 -42.19
C GLY A 751 31.74 21.87 -41.88
N PHE A 752 30.84 20.91 -41.75
CA PHE A 752 29.45 21.20 -41.36
C PHE A 752 28.94 20.16 -40.35
N GLY A 753 28.02 20.61 -39.50
CA GLY A 753 27.21 19.77 -38.64
C GLY A 753 25.77 20.27 -38.66
N ALA A 754 24.81 19.36 -38.73
CA ALA A 754 23.40 19.70 -38.75
C ALA A 754 22.55 18.72 -37.95
N TRP A 755 21.44 19.23 -37.43
CA TRP A 755 20.45 18.45 -36.68
C TRP A 755 19.05 18.98 -36.98
N GLY A 756 18.08 18.09 -37.01
CA GLY A 756 16.72 18.47 -37.36
C GLY A 756 15.73 17.33 -37.18
N HIS A 757 14.47 17.64 -37.42
CA HIS A 757 13.41 16.66 -37.48
C HIS A 757 12.35 17.02 -38.52
N THR A 758 11.73 15.98 -39.06
CA THR A 758 10.48 16.05 -39.82
C THR A 758 9.39 15.39 -38.97
N SER A 759 8.31 16.12 -38.70
CA SER A 759 7.18 15.73 -37.87
C SER A 759 6.40 14.57 -38.51
N ASP A 760 5.61 13.87 -37.69
CA ASP A 760 4.69 12.86 -38.19
C ASP A 760 3.59 13.47 -39.05
N ASP A 761 3.12 12.74 -40.06
CA ASP A 761 2.05 13.16 -40.98
C ASP A 761 0.72 12.45 -40.69
N GLY A 762 0.63 11.78 -39.53
CA GLY A 762 -0.47 10.90 -39.16
C GLY A 762 -0.40 9.51 -39.80
N ASN A 763 0.52 9.25 -40.74
CA ASN A 763 0.79 7.93 -41.31
C ASN A 763 2.16 7.37 -40.87
N ALA A 764 3.23 8.13 -41.13
CA ALA A 764 4.60 7.83 -40.75
C ALA A 764 4.99 8.62 -39.50
N ALA A 765 5.77 8.00 -38.62
CA ALA A 765 6.25 8.65 -37.41
C ALA A 765 7.37 9.67 -37.68
N ARG A 766 7.54 10.60 -36.73
CA ARG A 766 8.60 11.62 -36.76
C ARG A 766 9.98 11.01 -37.04
N LEU A 767 10.69 11.61 -37.99
CA LEU A 767 12.09 11.34 -38.30
C LEU A 767 12.97 12.40 -37.65
N THR A 768 13.91 11.98 -36.80
CA THR A 768 14.97 12.86 -36.30
C THR A 768 16.27 12.54 -37.03
N ARG A 769 17.10 13.56 -37.29
CA ARG A 769 18.35 13.38 -38.01
C ARG A 769 19.48 14.23 -37.44
N SER A 770 20.70 13.73 -37.57
CA SER A 770 21.93 14.47 -37.37
C SER A 770 22.96 14.10 -38.43
N THR A 771 23.68 15.07 -38.97
CA THR A 771 24.72 14.82 -39.97
C THR A 771 25.94 15.68 -39.69
N GLY A 772 27.11 15.16 -39.99
CA GLY A 772 28.36 15.89 -39.88
C GLY A 772 29.32 15.46 -40.97
N GLY A 773 30.05 16.41 -41.55
CA GLY A 773 30.93 16.11 -42.67
C GLY A 773 31.98 17.16 -42.95
N LEU A 774 32.89 16.80 -43.85
CA LEU A 774 33.96 17.64 -44.35
C LEU A 774 34.00 17.53 -45.87
N LEU A 775 33.94 18.69 -46.53
CA LEU A 775 34.09 18.85 -47.97
C LEU A 775 35.40 19.59 -48.25
N MET A 776 36.10 19.19 -49.29
CA MET A 776 37.29 19.87 -49.79
C MET A 776 37.16 20.05 -51.30
N GLY A 777 37.49 21.24 -51.78
CA GLY A 777 37.40 21.55 -53.19
C GLY A 777 38.47 22.52 -53.63
N GLY A 778 38.55 22.69 -54.95
CA GLY A 778 39.41 23.66 -55.57
C GLY A 778 38.76 24.23 -56.82
N ASP A 779 38.97 25.51 -57.05
CA ASP A 779 38.48 26.21 -58.23
C ASP A 779 39.49 27.23 -58.74
N MET A 780 39.42 27.49 -60.04
CA MET A 780 40.23 28.47 -60.75
C MET A 780 39.40 29.15 -61.84
N ALA A 781 39.77 30.37 -62.21
CA ALA A 781 39.18 31.02 -63.37
C ALA A 781 39.67 30.38 -64.67
N ALA A 782 38.75 30.21 -65.61
CA ALA A 782 39.03 29.72 -66.95
C ALA A 782 37.93 30.21 -67.90
N LEU A 783 38.29 30.55 -69.15
CA LEU A 783 37.37 31.09 -70.17
C LEU A 783 36.77 32.46 -69.79
N ALA A 784 37.59 33.51 -69.83
CA ALA A 784 37.21 34.88 -69.46
C ALA A 784 36.63 34.95 -68.02
N ASP A 785 35.36 35.33 -67.87
CA ASP A 785 34.72 35.61 -66.57
C ASP A 785 34.12 34.35 -65.91
N TRP A 786 34.50 33.14 -66.36
CA TRP A 786 34.03 31.89 -65.79
C TRP A 786 35.01 31.30 -64.77
N ARG A 787 34.45 30.64 -63.77
CA ARG A 787 35.17 29.89 -62.76
C ARG A 787 34.65 28.47 -62.70
N PHE A 788 35.55 27.50 -62.65
CA PHE A 788 35.22 26.08 -62.56
C PHE A 788 35.95 25.43 -61.40
N GLY A 789 35.29 24.48 -60.76
CA GLY A 789 35.87 23.73 -59.66
C GLY A 789 35.30 22.33 -59.51
N ALA A 790 35.98 21.57 -58.65
CA ALA A 790 35.58 20.25 -58.24
C ALA A 790 35.64 20.16 -56.71
N VAL A 791 34.78 19.32 -56.15
CA VAL A 791 34.68 19.06 -54.70
C VAL A 791 34.59 17.56 -54.48
N ALA A 792 35.24 17.09 -53.41
CA ALA A 792 35.03 15.76 -52.85
C ALA A 792 34.89 15.87 -51.33
N GLY A 793 34.27 14.88 -50.71
CA GLY A 793 34.15 14.89 -49.25
C GLY A 793 33.49 13.66 -48.68
N TYR A 794 33.42 13.65 -47.35
CA TYR A 794 32.78 12.60 -46.57
C TYR A 794 31.83 13.20 -45.55
N SER A 795 30.69 12.57 -45.35
CA SER A 795 29.81 12.86 -44.22
C SER A 795 29.22 11.59 -43.62
N HIS A 796 28.83 11.69 -42.36
CA HIS A 796 28.12 10.64 -41.64
C HIS A 796 26.77 11.19 -41.18
N THR A 797 25.69 10.49 -41.50
CA THR A 797 24.33 10.84 -41.09
C THR A 797 23.78 9.75 -40.19
N ARG A 798 23.13 10.12 -39.09
CA ARG A 798 22.30 9.25 -38.26
C ARG A 798 20.87 9.74 -38.26
N PHE A 799 19.91 8.82 -38.33
CA PHE A 799 18.50 9.13 -38.30
C PHE A 799 17.70 8.09 -37.52
N ASP A 800 16.63 8.54 -36.87
CA ASP A 800 15.85 7.71 -35.96
C ASP A 800 14.35 7.93 -36.16
N VAL A 801 13.59 6.85 -36.00
CA VAL A 801 12.13 6.85 -35.93
C VAL A 801 11.73 6.19 -34.61
N ALA A 802 11.93 6.93 -33.51
CA ALA A 802 11.84 6.39 -32.16
C ALA A 802 10.47 5.73 -31.84
N ALA A 803 9.37 6.28 -32.36
CA ALA A 803 8.02 5.71 -32.17
C ALA A 803 7.80 4.35 -32.87
N ARG A 804 8.77 3.90 -33.67
CA ARG A 804 8.80 2.58 -34.33
C ARG A 804 9.94 1.69 -33.84
N GLY A 805 10.72 2.14 -32.84
CA GLY A 805 11.90 1.42 -32.38
C GLY A 805 12.92 1.19 -33.49
N SER A 806 13.10 2.16 -34.40
CA SER A 806 14.00 2.00 -35.55
C SER A 806 15.04 3.12 -35.60
N SER A 807 16.24 2.78 -36.02
CA SER A 807 17.35 3.72 -36.24
C SER A 807 18.14 3.36 -37.50
N GLY A 808 18.91 4.30 -38.02
CA GLY A 808 19.78 4.05 -39.14
C GLY A 808 20.90 5.06 -39.24
N ALA A 809 21.94 4.67 -39.96
CA ALA A 809 23.09 5.49 -40.25
C ALA A 809 23.47 5.38 -41.72
N SER A 810 24.15 6.40 -42.22
CA SER A 810 24.76 6.37 -43.54
C SER A 810 26.13 7.02 -43.56
N ASP A 811 27.09 6.31 -44.17
CA ASP A 811 28.39 6.83 -44.55
C ASP A 811 28.33 7.31 -46.01
N ASN A 812 28.61 8.59 -46.19
CA ASN A 812 28.33 9.30 -47.44
C ASN A 812 29.65 9.76 -48.09
N TYR A 813 29.85 9.41 -49.36
CA TYR A 813 31.01 9.83 -50.15
C TYR A 813 30.55 10.75 -51.28
N HIS A 814 31.06 11.98 -51.29
CA HIS A 814 30.59 13.04 -52.16
C HIS A 814 31.58 13.33 -53.27
N ILE A 815 31.08 13.55 -54.49
CA ILE A 815 31.81 14.18 -55.58
C ILE A 815 30.93 15.20 -56.29
N GLY A 816 31.50 16.33 -56.67
CA GLY A 816 30.78 17.37 -57.39
C GLY A 816 31.68 18.19 -58.29
N VAL A 817 31.06 18.76 -59.32
CA VAL A 817 31.66 19.76 -60.20
C VAL A 817 30.75 20.98 -60.24
N TYR A 818 31.34 22.16 -60.26
CA TYR A 818 30.61 23.41 -60.27
C TYR A 818 31.29 24.44 -61.15
N GLY A 819 30.50 25.41 -61.58
CA GLY A 819 31.02 26.60 -62.22
C GLY A 819 30.07 27.77 -62.16
N GLY A 820 30.58 28.95 -62.42
CA GLY A 820 29.78 30.16 -62.45
C GLY A 820 30.49 31.31 -63.14
N THR A 821 29.73 32.37 -63.38
CA THR A 821 30.22 33.62 -63.97
C THR A 821 29.46 34.80 -63.38
N MET A 822 30.07 35.98 -63.37
CA MET A 822 29.42 37.23 -62.99
C MET A 822 29.73 38.32 -64.02
N HIS A 823 28.68 38.99 -64.50
CA HIS A 823 28.78 40.07 -65.49
C HIS A 823 27.79 41.18 -65.18
N ASP A 824 28.26 42.42 -65.02
CA ASP A 824 27.44 43.61 -64.75
C ASP A 824 26.41 43.41 -63.61
N GLY A 825 26.84 42.76 -62.52
CA GLY A 825 25.99 42.46 -61.37
C GLY A 825 25.19 41.15 -61.50
N PHE A 826 24.99 40.60 -62.70
CA PHE A 826 24.31 39.30 -62.89
C PHE A 826 25.27 38.15 -62.64
N ALA A 827 24.95 37.30 -61.67
CA ALA A 827 25.69 36.08 -61.36
C ALA A 827 24.90 34.85 -61.80
N PHE A 828 25.56 33.93 -62.49
CA PHE A 828 25.05 32.59 -62.75
C PHE A 828 25.96 31.56 -62.09
N ARG A 829 25.38 30.63 -61.34
CA ARG A 829 26.08 29.54 -60.63
C ARG A 829 25.40 28.23 -60.95
N THR A 830 26.16 27.18 -61.19
CA THR A 830 25.61 25.86 -61.51
C THR A 830 26.55 24.75 -61.06
N GLY A 831 25.99 23.55 -60.87
CA GLY A 831 26.78 22.38 -60.58
C GLY A 831 25.99 21.08 -60.69
N ALA A 832 26.74 20.00 -60.68
CA ALA A 832 26.21 18.64 -60.62
C ALA A 832 27.01 17.86 -59.58
N ALA A 833 26.34 16.98 -58.85
CA ALA A 833 26.98 16.19 -57.82
C ALA A 833 26.38 14.79 -57.72
N TYR A 834 27.19 13.86 -57.26
CA TYR A 834 26.79 12.50 -56.94
C TYR A 834 27.30 12.13 -55.54
N THR A 835 26.48 11.45 -54.77
CA THR A 835 26.84 10.92 -53.45
C THR A 835 26.53 9.43 -53.40
N TRP A 836 27.52 8.64 -53.03
CA TRP A 836 27.32 7.24 -52.64
C TRP A 836 27.01 7.19 -51.14
N HIS A 837 26.05 6.36 -50.78
CA HIS A 837 25.57 6.16 -49.41
C HIS A 837 25.69 4.69 -49.06
N GLU A 838 26.51 4.35 -48.07
CA GLU A 838 26.47 3.04 -47.44
C GLU A 838 25.46 3.12 -46.29
N MET A 839 24.35 2.37 -46.36
CA MET A 839 23.26 2.43 -45.39
C MET A 839 23.32 1.26 -44.42
N GLN A 840 23.08 1.54 -43.14
CA GLN A 840 22.84 0.54 -42.09
C GLN A 840 21.57 0.92 -41.34
N ILE A 841 20.61 -0.01 -41.25
CA ILE A 841 19.32 0.21 -40.59
C ILE A 841 19.07 -0.91 -39.58
N GLU A 842 18.61 -0.52 -38.40
CA GLU A 842 18.23 -1.39 -37.29
C GLU A 842 16.76 -1.14 -36.91
N ARG A 843 16.00 -2.21 -36.69
CA ARG A 843 14.59 -2.14 -36.29
C ARG A 843 14.27 -3.16 -35.21
N GLU A 844 13.66 -2.69 -34.13
CA GLU A 844 13.14 -3.52 -33.05
C GLU A 844 11.66 -3.86 -33.28
N VAL A 845 11.35 -5.14 -33.44
CA VAL A 845 9.98 -5.64 -33.59
C VAL A 845 9.57 -6.31 -32.29
N ALA A 846 8.76 -5.60 -31.50
CA ALA A 846 8.16 -6.13 -30.27
C ALA A 846 6.64 -6.15 -30.39
N ILE A 847 6.10 -7.32 -30.72
CA ILE A 847 4.65 -7.59 -30.74
C ILE A 847 4.39 -8.84 -29.88
N PRO A 848 3.13 -9.18 -29.58
CA PRO A 848 2.85 -10.35 -28.77
C PRO A 848 3.51 -11.64 -29.31
N GLY A 849 4.26 -12.35 -28.48
CA GLY A 849 4.96 -13.59 -28.86
C GLY A 849 6.17 -13.43 -29.81
N LEU A 850 6.56 -12.19 -30.15
CA LEU A 850 7.66 -11.90 -31.06
C LEU A 850 8.48 -10.70 -30.56
N ASN A 851 9.77 -10.93 -30.34
CA ASN A 851 10.73 -9.88 -29.98
C ASN A 851 12.02 -10.12 -30.74
N GLU A 852 12.28 -9.32 -31.77
CA GLU A 852 13.40 -9.49 -32.71
C GLU A 852 14.07 -8.14 -32.99
N SER A 853 15.39 -8.16 -33.13
CA SER A 853 16.18 -7.05 -33.65
C SER A 853 16.58 -7.39 -35.08
N LEU A 854 16.22 -6.52 -36.02
CA LEU A 854 16.37 -6.74 -37.45
C LEU A 854 17.36 -5.73 -38.03
N GLU A 855 18.28 -6.22 -38.86
CA GLU A 855 19.37 -5.42 -39.43
C GLU A 855 19.40 -5.52 -40.94
N ALA A 856 19.54 -4.40 -41.65
CA ALA A 856 19.76 -4.35 -43.09
C ALA A 856 20.93 -3.42 -43.46
N GLY A 857 21.82 -3.93 -44.31
CA GLY A 857 22.84 -3.14 -44.98
C GLY A 857 22.60 -3.10 -46.49
N TYR A 858 22.63 -1.90 -47.09
CA TYR A 858 22.47 -1.72 -48.54
C TYR A 858 23.05 -0.40 -49.02
N ASP A 859 23.27 -0.26 -50.33
CA ASP A 859 23.79 0.97 -50.92
C ASP A 859 22.66 1.87 -51.43
N ALA A 860 22.87 3.18 -51.37
CA ALA A 860 22.04 4.17 -52.05
C ALA A 860 22.89 5.22 -52.78
N GLY A 861 22.29 5.94 -53.71
CA GLY A 861 22.95 6.98 -54.50
C GLY A 861 22.08 8.22 -54.64
N THR A 862 22.65 9.39 -54.37
CA THR A 862 21.99 10.70 -54.60
C THR A 862 22.67 11.45 -55.73
N ALA A 863 21.96 11.63 -56.84
CA ALA A 863 22.37 12.50 -57.94
C ALA A 863 21.64 13.85 -57.84
N GLN A 864 22.34 14.95 -58.06
CA GLN A 864 21.70 16.27 -58.18
C GLN A 864 22.31 17.14 -59.26
N ILE A 865 21.48 18.01 -59.84
CA ILE A 865 21.89 19.11 -60.71
C ILE A 865 21.18 20.38 -60.27
N PHE A 866 21.88 21.51 -60.29
CA PHE A 866 21.31 22.79 -59.86
C PHE A 866 21.85 23.97 -60.65
N GLY A 867 21.07 25.05 -60.63
CA GLY A 867 21.43 26.36 -61.18
C GLY A 867 20.86 27.48 -60.32
N GLU A 868 21.60 28.57 -60.20
CA GLU A 868 21.21 29.77 -59.47
C GLU A 868 21.53 31.01 -60.30
N PHE A 869 20.55 31.92 -60.38
CA PHE A 869 20.73 33.26 -60.94
C PHE A 869 20.59 34.28 -59.81
N GLY A 870 21.54 35.22 -59.71
CA GLY A 870 21.54 36.31 -58.75
C GLY A 870 21.82 37.66 -59.40
N TYR A 871 21.38 38.76 -58.79
CA TYR A 871 21.70 40.12 -59.23
C TYR A 871 22.24 40.95 -58.07
N GLY A 872 23.54 41.22 -58.08
CA GLY A 872 24.22 42.00 -57.05
C GLY A 872 23.99 43.50 -57.20
N ILE A 873 23.56 44.14 -56.12
CA ILE A 873 23.31 45.56 -56.01
C ILE A 873 24.22 46.12 -54.92
N GLU A 874 25.16 46.98 -55.29
CA GLU A 874 26.05 47.67 -54.36
C GLU A 874 25.37 48.93 -53.80
N MET A 875 25.39 49.09 -52.47
CA MET A 875 24.90 50.27 -51.75
C MET A 875 25.87 50.65 -50.63
N ASP A 876 25.83 51.89 -50.14
CA ASP A 876 26.68 52.36 -49.03
C ASP A 876 26.56 51.50 -47.75
N ALA A 877 25.40 50.87 -47.56
CA ALA A 877 25.12 50.00 -46.41
C ALA A 877 25.64 48.55 -46.56
N GLY A 878 26.05 48.14 -47.77
CA GLY A 878 26.46 46.78 -48.11
C GLY A 878 25.91 46.29 -49.45
N ARG A 879 26.26 45.05 -49.80
CA ARG A 879 25.83 44.36 -51.04
C ARG A 879 24.55 43.58 -50.81
N PHE A 880 23.57 43.74 -51.70
CA PHE A 880 22.31 43.01 -51.71
C PHE A 880 22.23 42.14 -52.98
N GLU A 881 21.92 40.85 -52.85
CA GLU A 881 21.81 39.93 -53.99
C GLU A 881 20.50 39.12 -53.90
N PRO A 882 19.39 39.60 -54.50
CA PRO A 882 18.25 38.75 -54.80
C PRO A 882 18.68 37.60 -55.73
N PHE A 883 18.21 36.38 -55.45
CA PHE A 883 18.53 35.18 -56.22
C PHE A 883 17.35 34.23 -56.39
N GLY A 884 17.41 33.44 -57.46
CA GLY A 884 16.54 32.29 -57.71
C GLY A 884 17.38 31.04 -58.01
N ASN A 885 17.18 29.98 -57.23
CA ASN A 885 17.83 28.68 -57.39
C ASN A 885 16.82 27.62 -57.81
N LEU A 886 17.23 26.72 -58.69
CA LEU A 886 16.51 25.49 -59.04
C LEU A 886 17.45 24.30 -58.86
N ALA A 887 16.97 23.23 -58.22
CA ALA A 887 17.72 21.99 -58.02
C ALA A 887 16.83 20.77 -58.26
N HIS A 888 17.31 19.79 -59.01
CA HIS A 888 16.65 18.49 -59.18
C HIS A 888 17.49 17.41 -58.48
N VAL A 889 16.87 16.64 -57.61
CA VAL A 889 17.50 15.60 -56.77
C VAL A 889 16.84 14.26 -57.05
N ALA A 890 17.64 13.24 -57.34
CA ALA A 890 17.21 11.86 -57.52
C ALA A 890 17.96 10.98 -56.51
N VAL A 891 17.21 10.27 -55.66
CA VAL A 891 17.74 9.29 -54.70
C VAL A 891 17.34 7.91 -55.16
N ASN A 892 18.32 7.07 -55.46
CA ASN A 892 18.13 5.66 -55.77
C ASN A 892 18.57 4.82 -54.58
N ALA A 893 17.67 4.01 -54.02
CA ALA A 893 18.00 3.01 -53.01
C ALA A 893 18.01 1.64 -53.70
N HIS A 894 19.05 0.83 -53.47
CA HIS A 894 19.09 -0.54 -53.98
C HIS A 894 18.13 -1.46 -53.22
N ASP A 895 18.00 -2.70 -53.70
CA ASP A 895 17.30 -3.74 -52.97
C ASP A 895 18.01 -4.05 -51.65
N PHE A 896 17.24 -4.54 -50.68
CA PHE A 896 17.77 -4.93 -49.37
C PHE A 896 17.07 -6.17 -48.83
N HIS A 897 17.72 -6.84 -47.90
CA HIS A 897 17.16 -7.91 -47.09
C HIS A 897 17.58 -7.71 -45.64
N GLU A 898 16.60 -7.63 -44.74
CA GLU A 898 16.86 -7.64 -43.30
C GLU A 898 17.28 -9.05 -42.85
N GLY A 899 18.24 -9.13 -41.93
CA GLY A 899 18.55 -10.33 -41.15
C GLY A 899 18.04 -10.20 -39.72
N GLY A 900 18.20 -11.25 -38.91
CA GLY A 900 17.98 -11.21 -37.46
C GLY A 900 16.70 -11.86 -36.95
N GLY A 901 15.72 -12.16 -37.82
CA GLY A 901 14.45 -12.72 -37.36
C GLY A 901 13.44 -13.09 -38.45
N SER A 902 12.31 -13.64 -38.02
CA SER A 902 11.19 -14.09 -38.85
C SER A 902 10.30 -12.96 -39.37
N ALA A 903 10.36 -11.76 -38.76
CA ALA A 903 9.72 -10.55 -39.26
C ALA A 903 10.62 -9.72 -40.20
N ALA A 904 11.75 -10.29 -40.64
CA ALA A 904 12.63 -9.69 -41.61
C ALA A 904 11.90 -9.37 -42.93
N LEU A 905 12.15 -8.16 -43.44
CA LEU A 905 11.66 -7.65 -44.70
C LEU A 905 12.72 -7.77 -45.79
N SER A 906 12.27 -8.01 -47.01
CA SER A 906 13.02 -7.69 -48.22
C SER A 906 12.40 -6.47 -48.87
N GLY A 907 13.21 -5.60 -49.47
CA GLY A 907 12.73 -4.43 -50.22
C GLY A 907 13.31 -4.40 -51.61
N ALA A 908 12.48 -4.06 -52.60
CA ALA A 908 12.95 -3.84 -53.96
C ALA A 908 13.59 -2.44 -54.08
N GLY A 909 14.65 -2.34 -54.89
CA GLY A 909 15.26 -1.05 -55.20
C GLY A 909 14.28 -0.12 -55.91
N ASP A 910 14.32 1.17 -55.56
CA ASP A 910 13.50 2.20 -56.19
C ASP A 910 14.23 3.54 -56.33
N THR A 911 13.59 4.49 -57.03
CA THR A 911 14.11 5.85 -57.16
C THR A 911 13.05 6.88 -56.82
N SER A 912 13.42 7.87 -56.01
CA SER A 912 12.61 9.04 -55.65
C SER A 912 13.19 10.31 -56.26
N HIS A 913 12.34 11.20 -56.77
CA HIS A 913 12.75 12.45 -57.42
C HIS A 913 12.05 13.65 -56.78
N VAL A 914 12.81 14.69 -56.44
CA VAL A 914 12.26 15.95 -55.94
C VAL A 914 12.94 17.13 -56.63
N THR A 915 12.15 18.13 -57.03
CA THR A 915 12.69 19.39 -57.57
C THR A 915 12.45 20.51 -56.59
N PHE A 916 13.49 21.25 -56.22
CA PHE A 916 13.39 22.42 -55.35
C PHE A 916 13.56 23.71 -56.14
N SER A 917 12.75 24.71 -55.83
CA SER A 917 13.06 26.11 -56.14
C SER A 917 13.34 26.86 -54.85
N THR A 918 14.27 27.81 -54.86
CA THR A 918 14.51 28.72 -53.75
C THR A 918 14.57 30.15 -54.27
N LEU A 919 13.75 31.03 -53.71
CA LEU A 919 13.80 32.47 -53.96
C LEU A 919 14.30 33.15 -52.70
N GLY A 920 15.34 33.97 -52.79
CA GLY A 920 15.93 34.57 -51.60
C GLY A 920 16.68 35.86 -51.86
N LEU A 921 17.16 36.43 -50.76
CA LEU A 921 17.99 37.62 -50.72
C LEU A 921 19.21 37.33 -49.85
N ARG A 922 20.40 37.56 -50.39
CA ARG A 922 21.65 37.61 -49.62
C ARG A 922 22.03 39.07 -49.35
N VAL A 923 22.58 39.34 -48.18
CA VAL A 923 23.12 40.63 -47.78
C VAL A 923 24.51 40.43 -47.21
N ALA A 924 25.47 41.28 -47.57
CA ALA A 924 26.82 41.27 -47.03
C ALA A 924 27.30 42.69 -46.73
N THR A 925 28.00 42.89 -45.62
CA THR A 925 28.63 44.16 -45.26
C THR A 925 29.99 43.91 -44.61
N THR A 926 30.97 44.74 -44.94
CA THR A 926 32.34 44.62 -44.42
C THR A 926 32.57 45.65 -43.33
N LEU A 927 33.02 45.17 -42.17
CA LEU A 927 33.32 45.96 -40.98
C LEU A 927 34.80 45.82 -40.64
N GLU A 928 35.42 46.87 -40.14
CA GLU A 928 36.75 46.74 -39.52
C GLU A 928 36.61 46.45 -38.02
N LEU A 929 37.20 45.33 -37.58
CA LEU A 929 37.26 44.92 -36.18
C LEU A 929 38.73 44.88 -35.76
N GLU A 930 39.17 45.88 -34.98
CA GLU A 930 40.54 45.96 -34.43
C GLU A 930 41.67 45.75 -35.47
N GLY A 931 41.50 46.27 -36.69
CA GLY A 931 42.48 46.15 -37.78
C GLY A 931 42.35 44.89 -38.64
N VAL A 932 41.33 44.07 -38.41
CA VAL A 932 40.97 42.91 -39.24
C VAL A 932 39.66 43.18 -39.97
N ALA A 933 39.64 42.98 -41.29
CA ALA A 933 38.42 43.07 -42.08
C ALA A 933 37.53 41.85 -41.80
N ALA A 934 36.29 42.10 -41.37
CA ALA A 934 35.29 41.09 -41.12
C ALA A 934 34.03 41.34 -41.95
N THR A 935 33.61 40.36 -42.76
CA THR A 935 32.42 40.46 -43.60
C THR A 935 31.26 39.75 -42.93
N VAL A 936 30.25 40.49 -42.50
CA VAL A 936 29.02 39.94 -41.94
C VAL A 936 28.06 39.64 -43.09
N LYS A 937 27.47 38.43 -43.08
CA LYS A 937 26.59 37.91 -44.13
C LYS A 937 25.26 37.45 -43.55
N GLY A 938 24.19 37.70 -44.31
CA GLY A 938 22.85 37.22 -44.01
C GLY A 938 22.17 36.69 -45.26
N MET A 939 21.30 35.70 -45.11
CA MET A 939 20.40 35.22 -46.16
C MET A 939 19.01 34.95 -45.59
N ALA A 940 17.99 35.32 -46.35
CA ALA A 940 16.62 34.89 -46.12
C ALA A 940 16.03 34.41 -47.45
N GLY A 941 15.31 33.29 -47.43
CA GLY A 941 14.69 32.74 -48.63
C GLY A 941 13.49 31.85 -48.34
N TRP A 942 12.70 31.60 -49.38
CA TRP A 942 11.61 30.64 -49.41
C TRP A 942 11.97 29.52 -50.38
N ARG A 943 11.92 28.28 -49.90
CA ARG A 943 12.13 27.06 -50.67
C ARG A 943 10.81 26.33 -50.88
N HIS A 944 10.53 25.95 -52.11
CA HIS A 944 9.38 25.14 -52.50
C HIS A 944 9.81 23.83 -53.17
N ALA A 945 9.21 22.72 -52.77
CA ALA A 945 9.45 21.38 -53.31
C ALA A 945 8.31 20.94 -54.26
N PHE A 946 8.67 20.57 -55.49
CA PHE A 946 7.79 20.10 -56.55
C PHE A 946 7.98 18.61 -56.83
N GLY A 947 6.87 17.87 -56.93
CA GLY A 947 6.84 16.45 -57.26
C GLY A 947 7.52 15.56 -56.20
N GLY A 948 7.11 14.28 -56.13
CA GLY A 948 7.80 13.21 -55.37
C GLY A 948 8.13 13.48 -53.90
N ALA A 949 7.46 14.43 -53.24
CA ALA A 949 7.77 14.82 -51.86
C ALA A 949 7.45 13.73 -50.82
N LEU A 950 6.68 12.70 -51.17
CA LEU A 950 6.38 11.57 -50.28
C LEU A 950 7.16 10.33 -50.77
N PRO A 951 8.29 9.97 -50.14
CA PRO A 951 8.99 8.75 -50.51
C PRO A 951 8.20 7.53 -50.06
N THR A 952 8.23 6.50 -50.90
CA THR A 952 7.66 5.18 -50.59
C THR A 952 8.77 4.14 -50.56
N SER A 953 8.47 2.97 -50.02
CA SER A 953 9.30 1.78 -50.18
C SER A 953 8.39 0.55 -50.25
N THR A 954 8.69 -0.36 -51.18
CA THR A 954 7.96 -1.63 -51.32
C THR A 954 8.73 -2.73 -50.62
N HIS A 955 8.05 -3.45 -49.74
CA HIS A 955 8.58 -4.49 -48.88
C HIS A 955 7.82 -5.80 -49.07
N ALA A 956 8.43 -6.91 -48.67
CA ALA A 956 7.77 -8.20 -48.52
C ALA A 956 8.35 -8.93 -47.30
N PHE A 957 7.46 -9.54 -46.50
CA PHE A 957 7.85 -10.52 -45.49
C PHE A 957 8.30 -11.82 -46.16
N GLN A 958 9.12 -12.61 -45.47
CA GLN A 958 9.46 -13.95 -45.94
C GLN A 958 8.18 -14.81 -46.14
N GLY A 959 7.93 -15.24 -47.38
CA GLY A 959 6.73 -16.03 -47.72
C GLY A 959 5.42 -15.23 -47.85
N GLY A 960 5.48 -13.89 -47.77
CA GLY A 960 4.35 -12.99 -47.99
C GLY A 960 4.34 -12.34 -49.39
N GLY A 961 3.29 -11.54 -49.65
CA GLY A 961 3.21 -10.70 -50.84
C GLY A 961 3.80 -9.30 -50.63
N ASP A 962 4.02 -8.57 -51.74
CA ASP A 962 4.53 -7.20 -51.72
C ASP A 962 3.53 -6.22 -51.10
N PHE A 963 4.05 -5.26 -50.35
CA PHE A 963 3.28 -4.15 -49.79
C PHE A 963 4.10 -2.87 -49.77
N THR A 964 3.46 -1.72 -49.91
CA THR A 964 4.15 -0.42 -50.04
C THR A 964 3.82 0.48 -48.87
N VAL A 965 4.85 0.95 -48.18
CA VAL A 965 4.75 1.93 -47.10
C VAL A 965 5.30 3.29 -47.55
N ALA A 966 4.87 4.35 -46.88
CA ALA A 966 5.35 5.70 -47.10
C ALA A 966 6.13 6.19 -45.88
N GLY A 967 7.20 6.95 -46.12
CA GLY A 967 7.95 7.64 -45.07
C GLY A 967 7.38 9.03 -44.80
N VAL A 968 8.03 9.79 -43.92
CA VAL A 968 7.67 11.21 -43.72
C VAL A 968 7.95 12.03 -44.99
N PRO A 969 7.05 12.92 -45.42
CA PRO A 969 7.25 13.72 -46.62
C PRO A 969 8.35 14.77 -46.43
N VAL A 970 9.03 15.12 -47.52
CA VAL A 970 9.84 16.33 -47.62
C VAL A 970 8.93 17.55 -47.49
N ALA A 971 9.31 18.49 -46.62
CA ALA A 971 8.55 19.71 -46.40
C ALA A 971 8.33 20.47 -47.71
N ARG A 972 7.06 20.71 -48.05
CA ARG A 972 6.69 21.35 -49.33
C ARG A 972 7.15 22.80 -49.40
N ASP A 973 7.00 23.54 -48.31
CA ASP A 973 7.32 24.96 -48.21
C ASP A 973 8.16 25.21 -46.96
N ALA A 974 9.29 25.88 -47.11
CA ALA A 974 10.17 26.19 -46.01
C ALA A 974 10.78 27.59 -46.11
N ALA A 975 10.82 28.31 -44.99
CA ALA A 975 11.65 29.50 -44.83
C ALA A 975 13.08 29.09 -44.49
N ILE A 976 14.05 29.67 -45.19
CA ILE A 976 15.48 29.46 -44.96
C ILE A 976 16.08 30.76 -44.48
N VAL A 977 16.88 30.68 -43.41
CA VAL A 977 17.66 31.81 -42.91
C VAL A 977 19.09 31.37 -42.68
N GLU A 978 20.04 32.25 -42.98
CA GLU A 978 21.45 32.05 -42.67
C GLU A 978 22.05 33.35 -42.17
N ALA A 979 22.90 33.25 -41.15
CA ALA A 979 23.71 34.35 -40.64
C ALA A 979 25.13 33.84 -40.45
N GLY A 980 26.12 34.60 -40.92
CA GLY A 980 27.51 34.22 -40.80
C GLY A 980 28.43 35.42 -40.85
N PHE A 981 29.71 35.16 -40.60
CA PHE A 981 30.76 36.14 -40.77
C PHE A 981 32.02 35.47 -41.33
N ASP A 982 32.74 36.19 -42.17
CA ASP A 982 34.05 35.80 -42.67
C ASP A 982 35.13 36.74 -42.09
N ILE A 983 36.27 36.20 -41.71
CA ILE A 983 37.44 36.93 -41.18
C ILE A 983 38.65 36.61 -42.05
N ALA A 984 39.37 37.64 -42.49
CA ALA A 984 40.67 37.48 -43.12
C ALA A 984 41.71 37.08 -42.05
N LEU A 985 42.23 35.86 -42.13
CA LEU A 985 43.33 35.38 -41.27
C LEU A 985 44.69 35.88 -41.78
N ALA A 986 44.81 36.00 -43.11
CA ALA A 986 45.92 36.56 -43.86
C ALA A 986 45.38 37.10 -45.20
N PRO A 987 46.15 37.87 -45.99
CA PRO A 987 45.69 38.34 -47.30
C PRO A 987 45.23 37.19 -48.23
N GLU A 988 45.84 36.01 -48.08
CA GLU A 988 45.56 34.82 -48.89
C GLU A 988 44.67 33.79 -48.18
N ALA A 989 44.24 34.03 -46.93
CA ALA A 989 43.49 33.04 -46.13
C ALA A 989 42.28 33.64 -45.39
N MET A 990 41.12 33.01 -45.56
CA MET A 990 39.85 33.47 -44.95
C MET A 990 39.14 32.35 -44.20
N LEU A 991 38.68 32.64 -42.98
CA LEU A 991 37.86 31.75 -42.17
C LEU A 991 36.43 32.28 -42.09
N GLY A 992 35.46 31.44 -42.46
CA GLY A 992 34.03 31.72 -42.37
C GLY A 992 33.34 30.85 -41.33
N LEU A 993 32.42 31.43 -40.57
CA LEU A 993 31.50 30.71 -39.70
C LEU A 993 30.07 31.14 -40.00
N SER A 994 29.17 30.17 -40.21
CA SER A 994 27.75 30.47 -40.41
C SER A 994 26.83 29.49 -39.68
N TYR A 995 25.68 30.04 -39.27
CA TYR A 995 24.55 29.29 -38.75
C TYR A 995 23.38 29.43 -39.73
N ALA A 996 22.84 28.31 -40.18
CA ALA A 996 21.68 28.28 -41.07
C ALA A 996 20.56 27.44 -40.46
N ALA A 997 19.32 27.87 -40.69
CA ALA A 997 18.13 27.16 -40.26
C ALA A 997 17.07 27.13 -41.36
N GLN A 998 16.32 26.04 -41.39
CA GLN A 998 15.14 25.86 -42.21
C GLN A 998 13.92 25.63 -41.31
N PHE A 999 12.84 26.37 -41.56
CA PHE A 999 11.58 26.27 -40.84
C PHE A 999 10.44 25.99 -41.82
N ALA A 1000 9.75 24.88 -41.62
CA ALA A 1000 8.51 24.51 -42.30
C ALA A 1000 7.42 24.23 -41.25
N SER A 1001 6.18 24.03 -41.70
CA SER A 1001 5.07 23.64 -40.81
C SER A 1001 5.30 22.29 -40.14
N ASP A 1002 6.04 21.41 -40.80
CA ASP A 1002 6.26 20.00 -40.47
C ASP A 1002 7.74 19.65 -40.32
N ALA A 1003 8.68 20.55 -40.57
CA ALA A 1003 10.11 20.26 -40.43
C ALA A 1003 10.91 21.45 -39.88
N ILE A 1004 11.89 21.15 -39.04
CA ILE A 1004 12.87 22.13 -38.57
C ILE A 1004 14.26 21.54 -38.74
N ASP A 1005 15.15 22.31 -39.33
CA ASP A 1005 16.55 21.93 -39.49
C ASP A 1005 17.48 23.07 -39.13
N GLN A 1006 18.62 22.75 -38.52
CA GLN A 1006 19.62 23.71 -38.09
C GLN A 1006 21.00 23.17 -38.43
N SER A 1007 21.91 24.07 -38.81
CA SER A 1007 23.27 23.70 -39.17
C SER A 1007 24.28 24.77 -38.76
N LEU A 1008 25.47 24.32 -38.39
CA LEU A 1008 26.65 25.12 -38.20
C LEU A 1008 27.68 24.74 -39.26
N LYS A 1009 28.27 25.75 -39.90
CA LYS A 1009 29.25 25.59 -40.96
C LYS A 1009 30.53 26.35 -40.61
N ALA A 1010 31.68 25.75 -40.91
CA ALA A 1010 32.98 26.38 -40.83
C ALA A 1010 33.72 26.19 -42.16
N ARG A 1011 34.22 27.28 -42.74
CA ARG A 1011 34.88 27.29 -44.04
C ARG A 1011 36.27 27.92 -43.95
N LEU A 1012 37.26 27.31 -44.57
CA LEU A 1012 38.59 27.87 -44.75
C LEU A 1012 38.94 27.91 -46.23
N ASP A 1013 39.22 29.10 -46.75
CA ASP A 1013 39.63 29.34 -48.13
C ASP A 1013 41.10 29.81 -48.16
N VAL A 1014 41.94 29.20 -49.00
CA VAL A 1014 43.37 29.54 -49.16
C VAL A 1014 43.70 29.77 -50.65
N ARG A 1015 44.17 30.97 -50.95
CA ARG A 1015 44.48 31.48 -52.30
C ARG A 1015 45.95 31.20 -52.67
N PHE A 1016 46.21 30.90 -53.94
CA PHE A 1016 47.54 30.58 -54.49
C PHE A 1016 47.84 31.31 -55.79
#